data_AF-A0A139PY21-F1
#
_entry.id   AF-A0A139PY21-F1
#
_cell.length_a   1.000
_cell.length_b   1.000
_cell.length_c   1.000
_cell.angle_alpha   90.00
_cell.angle_beta   90.00
_cell.angle_gamma   90.00
#
_symmetry.space_group_name_H-M   'P 1'
#
loop_
_entity.id
_entity.type
_entity.pdbx_description
1 polymer ?
#
loop_
_entity_poly.entity_id
_entity_poly.type
_entity_poly.pdbx_seq_one_letter_code
_entity_poly.pdbx_strand_id
1 'polypeptide(L)'
;MWIENGVETDKSLITEKPTDVAPLYLRVTTHDNKTTRLAVSSVEEVVVDGKTLYKVVAKAPDLVQRREDDTFSEEYVHYFEKQKLKEGNIYYSFNELVKDMQANPTGEFKLGADLNAANVPTPSKSYVTATFKGTLSSNGDNRFTIHNTARPLFANIEGGKIHDINLANVNINMPWAENIAPLARTLKNTTVENVKVTGNIVAKNDIAGVVNKLDGPGAKLTNVAFIGNIAGVGDRGWNVAGIVGEVWKGHINKAYVDANITANKARVAGVASTVDNGSDPNGIGKYGTVRNSVAKGTIKVTTPVEVGGFISKNWAWGKLEDNVSMMKVENGEEFYGSRDIDAEDGYFTNNALDRNFVVKDVSTGDRSFKRSRSNRIREIELEEANKKITALDITADKFEIAPLVEDKLNLVKPKVDTYKTTQDYNAERELAYRNIEKLQPFYNKEWIVNQGNKIPEGSKLLTTEVLSVTGMKDGQFVTDLSDVDHIMIHYADGTKEEKAVSAKATSNVEQVKEYGITDLGDVVYIPNMVVKDRTQLITDIKAKLAGVELISPEVRALMDKRNKPVENSDNHKNNYIRNLFLEESFKETKANLDKLVKALVENEDHQLNSDEATMKALLKKVEDNKAKIMMALTYLNRYYGFKYNDMSIKDLMMFKPDFYGKNVSVIDRLIQIGSREHFLKGDRTQDAYRDVIAGATGKGNLNDFLTYNMKLFTEDTDMNVWYKKAISHTNYVVEKQSSNPDFANKKYHLYENLNNGEHGRYILPLLNTKKAHMFLISTYNTLAFSAFEKYGKNTEAEREAFKKEIDLRAQEQINYLDFWSRLAADNVRNQLLKSENMVPSAIWDNQDVPGNGWADRMGHNKNGDYAPVREFYGPTGKWHGYNGMGAYAYIFSNPQNSEAVYYIISSMISDYGTSAFTHETTHINDRMAYLGTWRHREGTDIESFAQGMLQSPSLTNYNGEYGSLGLNMAYERKNDGTQIYNYDPNMLSSREKIDHYMKNYNESMMMLDYLEAESVIKKNTGTNDKWFKKIDKKYREKASYNKLEGAPHQWDLVRDLNDDEKSMKLTAIDQLVDNNFATKHGLPGNGHYRTEGFDSAYTVVNMMTGIYGGNTSKSTAGSISFKHNTFRMWGYYGYLDGFLGYASNKYKQESKAAGNVGLGDDFIIQKVSKGRFNTLEEWKKEWYKEVRAKAEKGFVEIEIDGKKISTYEKLQELFDAAVEKDLQGNKFDNTVNLKWKVYKQLLQKSDGFTGDLFTK
;
A
#
# COMPACT_ATOMS: atom_id res chain seq x y z
N MET A 1 31.92 -2.51 28.12
CA MET A 1 31.19 -3.79 28.11
C MET A 1 32.05 -4.85 28.76
N TRP A 2 31.43 -5.84 29.40
CA TRP A 2 32.07 -6.98 30.05
C TRP A 2 31.51 -8.28 29.46
N ILE A 3 32.38 -9.22 29.11
CA ILE A 3 31.97 -10.52 28.57
C ILE A 3 32.25 -11.61 29.59
N GLU A 4 31.20 -12.32 29.98
CA GLU A 4 31.31 -13.50 30.81
C GLU A 4 30.51 -14.64 30.18
N ASN A 5 31.13 -15.80 29.98
CA ASN A 5 30.51 -16.97 29.33
C ASN A 5 29.85 -16.63 27.96
N GLY A 6 30.48 -15.73 27.20
CA GLY A 6 29.97 -15.24 25.90
C GLY A 6 28.76 -14.31 25.99
N VAL A 7 28.34 -13.90 27.19
CA VAL A 7 27.26 -12.93 27.39
C VAL A 7 27.87 -11.55 27.58
N GLU A 8 27.52 -10.63 26.68
CA GLU A 8 27.90 -9.23 26.76
C GLU A 8 26.99 -8.50 27.78
N THR A 9 27.60 -7.83 28.76
CA THR A 9 26.91 -7.02 29.78
C THR A 9 27.49 -5.61 29.83
N ASP A 10 26.63 -4.61 30.05
CA ASP A 10 27.10 -3.24 30.25
C ASP A 10 27.64 -3.06 31.68
N LYS A 11 28.86 -2.54 31.79
CA LYS A 11 29.59 -2.28 33.04
C LYS A 11 30.13 -0.85 33.09
N SER A 12 29.61 0.04 32.24
CA SER A 12 30.02 1.45 32.16
C SER A 12 29.72 2.28 33.42
N LEU A 13 28.71 1.89 34.21
CA LEU A 13 28.40 2.50 35.50
C LEU A 13 29.22 1.84 36.62
N ILE A 14 30.50 2.20 36.70
CA ILE A 14 31.48 1.57 37.58
C ILE A 14 31.42 2.20 38.99
N THR A 15 31.17 1.38 40.01
CA THR A 15 31.22 1.77 41.44
C THR A 15 32.57 1.42 42.09
N GLU A 16 33.18 0.33 41.63
CA GLU A 16 34.45 -0.19 42.14
C GLU A 16 35.38 -0.56 40.98
N LYS A 17 36.69 -0.39 41.18
CA LYS A 17 37.70 -0.72 40.19
C LYS A 17 37.63 -2.23 39.83
N PRO A 18 37.50 -2.60 38.54
CA PRO A 18 37.54 -4.01 38.13
C PRO A 18 38.87 -4.67 38.49
N THR A 19 38.83 -5.90 39.02
CA THR A 19 40.02 -6.68 39.39
C THR A 19 40.66 -7.39 38.20
N ASP A 20 39.87 -7.71 37.17
CA ASP A 20 40.31 -8.27 35.89
C ASP A 20 39.79 -7.38 34.76
N VAL A 21 40.66 -7.07 33.81
CA VAL A 21 40.34 -6.24 32.63
C VAL A 21 40.29 -7.05 31.34
N ALA A 22 40.74 -8.31 31.33
CA ALA A 22 40.68 -9.18 30.16
C ALA A 22 39.26 -9.32 29.56
N PRO A 23 38.17 -9.45 30.34
CA PRO A 23 36.82 -9.53 29.79
C PRO A 23 36.22 -8.16 29.41
N LEU A 24 36.96 -7.05 29.60
CA LEU A 24 36.48 -5.70 29.33
C LEU A 24 36.88 -5.22 27.93
N TYR A 25 35.93 -4.59 27.25
CA TYR A 25 36.20 -3.80 26.06
C TYR A 25 35.34 -2.53 26.02
N LEU A 26 35.88 -1.49 25.38
CA LEU A 26 35.17 -0.27 25.03
C LEU A 26 34.38 -0.50 23.74
N ARG A 27 33.11 -0.11 23.76
CA ARG A 27 32.23 -0.10 22.60
C ARG A 27 32.13 1.34 22.10
N VAL A 28 32.91 1.69 21.09
CA VAL A 28 33.03 3.06 20.56
C VAL A 28 32.12 3.20 19.34
N THR A 29 31.18 4.14 19.38
CA THR A 29 30.27 4.42 18.25
C THR A 29 30.42 5.88 17.86
N THR A 30 30.74 6.13 16.60
CA THR A 30 30.79 7.49 16.04
C THR A 30 29.48 7.82 15.33
N HIS A 31 29.32 9.04 14.84
CA HIS A 31 28.11 9.46 14.14
C HIS A 31 27.88 8.70 12.83
N ASP A 32 28.96 8.32 12.14
CA ASP A 32 28.92 7.92 10.74
C ASP A 32 29.57 6.56 10.45
N ASN A 33 30.32 5.99 11.40
CA ASN A 33 31.02 4.71 11.26
C ASN A 33 30.44 3.63 12.16
N LYS A 34 30.60 2.37 11.75
CA LYS A 34 30.17 1.21 12.52
C LYS A 34 30.76 1.21 13.93
N THR A 35 30.06 0.57 14.86
CA THR A 35 30.53 0.43 16.23
C THR A 35 31.82 -0.36 16.28
N THR A 36 32.90 0.28 16.72
CA THR A 36 34.23 -0.32 16.91
C THR A 36 34.35 -0.84 18.34
N ARG A 37 35.01 -1.99 18.48
CA ARG A 37 35.28 -2.60 19.78
C ARG A 37 36.79 -2.56 20.08
N LEU A 38 37.14 -2.15 21.30
CA LEU A 38 38.53 -2.00 21.76
C LEU A 38 38.71 -2.71 23.11
N ALA A 39 39.43 -3.82 23.16
CA ALA A 39 39.79 -4.50 24.41
C ALA A 39 40.56 -3.55 25.34
N VAL A 40 40.24 -3.62 26.63
CA VAL A 40 40.82 -2.74 27.65
C VAL A 40 42.18 -3.29 28.09
N SER A 41 43.21 -2.43 28.06
CA SER A 41 44.55 -2.78 28.55
C SER A 41 44.73 -2.45 30.03
N SER A 42 44.13 -1.37 30.53
CA SER A 42 44.20 -1.00 31.94
C SER A 42 43.02 -0.14 32.37
N VAL A 43 42.71 -0.19 33.67
CA VAL A 43 41.77 0.70 34.35
C VAL A 43 42.46 1.29 35.57
N GLU A 44 42.48 2.61 35.67
CA GLU A 44 43.09 3.37 36.77
C GLU A 44 42.06 4.28 37.43
N GLU A 45 42.05 4.36 38.76
CA GLU A 45 41.26 5.36 39.47
C GLU A 45 42.10 6.64 39.59
N VAL A 46 41.56 7.75 39.10
CA VAL A 46 42.24 9.05 39.06
C VAL A 46 41.34 10.14 39.63
N VAL A 47 41.94 11.23 40.11
CA VAL A 47 41.22 12.44 40.53
C VAL A 47 41.62 13.57 39.60
N VAL A 48 40.64 14.13 38.88
CA VAL A 48 40.82 15.27 37.97
C VAL A 48 39.77 16.31 38.31
N ASP A 49 40.19 17.56 38.47
CA ASP A 49 39.31 18.68 38.86
C ASP A 49 38.42 18.39 40.08
N GLY A 50 38.96 17.66 41.07
CA GLY A 50 38.24 17.28 42.29
C GLY A 50 37.20 16.17 42.11
N LYS A 51 37.06 15.59 40.91
CA LYS A 51 36.16 14.47 40.62
C LYS A 51 36.94 13.16 40.49
N THR A 52 36.48 12.09 41.14
CA THR A 52 37.07 10.75 41.00
C THR A 52 36.52 10.06 39.74
N LEU A 53 37.41 9.65 38.85
CA LEU A 53 37.10 9.03 37.57
C LEU A 53 37.87 7.72 37.40
N TYR A 54 37.37 6.83 36.53
CA TYR A 54 38.10 5.68 36.02
C TYR A 54 38.67 6.01 34.64
N LYS A 55 40.00 6.10 34.56
CA LYS A 55 40.75 6.21 33.32
C LYS A 55 40.88 4.81 32.71
N VAL A 56 40.19 4.56 31.61
CA VAL A 56 40.20 3.29 30.90
C VAL A 56 41.04 3.44 29.64
N VAL A 57 42.05 2.59 29.49
CA VAL A 57 43.01 2.64 28.39
C VAL A 57 42.82 1.44 27.47
N ALA A 58 42.87 1.67 26.17
CA ALA A 58 42.95 0.63 25.14
C ALA A 58 44.09 0.94 24.16
N LYS A 59 44.65 -0.10 23.57
CA LYS A 59 45.72 -0.02 22.55
C LYS A 59 45.38 -0.92 21.37
N ALA A 60 45.62 -0.44 20.15
CA ALA A 60 45.54 -1.20 18.92
C ALA A 60 46.55 -0.63 17.91
N PRO A 61 46.93 -1.38 16.86
CA PRO A 61 47.82 -0.85 15.84
C PRO A 61 47.25 0.40 15.17
N ASP A 62 48.10 1.40 14.96
CA ASP A 62 47.78 2.73 14.40
C ASP A 62 46.60 3.47 15.06
N LEU A 63 46.18 3.05 16.26
CA LEU A 63 45.14 3.72 17.03
C LEU A 63 45.72 4.96 17.70
N VAL A 64 45.47 6.12 17.10
CA VAL A 64 45.93 7.41 17.64
C VAL A 64 44.80 8.21 18.28
N GLN A 65 45.09 8.84 19.41
CA GLN A 65 44.24 9.84 20.05
C GLN A 65 45.01 11.13 20.25
N ARG A 66 44.41 12.27 19.86
CA ARG A 66 44.96 13.60 20.15
C ARG A 66 44.75 13.94 21.62
N ARG A 67 45.80 14.40 22.29
CA ARG A 67 45.78 14.87 23.69
C ARG A 67 45.52 16.38 23.76
N GLU A 68 45.26 16.88 24.97
CA GLU A 68 45.02 18.31 25.21
C GLU A 68 46.24 19.19 24.92
N ASP A 69 47.45 18.64 24.96
CA ASP A 69 48.71 19.33 24.63
C ASP A 69 49.04 19.30 23.12
N ASP A 70 48.06 18.97 22.28
CA ASP A 70 48.17 18.85 20.83
C ASP A 70 49.15 17.78 20.32
N THR A 71 49.57 16.84 21.19
CA THR A 71 50.34 15.66 20.79
C THR A 71 49.44 14.46 20.45
N PHE A 72 49.96 13.51 19.65
CA PHE A 72 49.31 12.23 19.41
C PHE A 72 49.82 11.15 20.38
N SER A 73 48.90 10.27 20.76
CA SER A 73 49.12 9.14 21.65
C SER A 73 48.66 7.86 20.99
N GLU A 74 49.47 6.80 21.06
CA GLU A 74 49.08 5.44 20.64
C GLU A 74 48.15 4.74 21.65
N GLU A 75 47.88 5.41 22.77
CA GLU A 75 46.89 4.98 23.75
C GLU A 75 45.58 5.71 23.51
N TYR A 76 44.48 4.96 23.39
CA TYR A 76 43.13 5.50 23.45
C TYR A 76 42.66 5.49 24.90
N VAL A 77 42.42 6.67 25.45
CA VAL A 77 42.00 6.89 26.83
C VAL A 77 40.56 7.39 26.84
N HIS A 78 39.74 6.76 27.68
CA HIS A 78 38.37 7.19 27.95
C HIS A 78 38.10 7.20 29.46
N TYR A 79 37.47 8.26 29.95
CA TYR A 79 37.18 8.47 31.36
C TYR A 79 35.71 8.16 31.66
N PHE A 80 35.47 7.33 32.68
CA PHE A 80 34.14 7.05 33.23
C PHE A 80 34.02 7.66 34.63
N GLU A 81 32.85 8.19 34.96
CA GLU A 81 32.56 8.68 36.31
C GLU A 81 32.44 7.52 37.31
N LYS A 82 33.15 7.62 38.44
CA LYS A 82 32.94 6.74 39.59
C LYS A 82 31.61 7.11 40.25
N GLN A 83 30.69 6.17 40.29
CA GLN A 83 29.34 6.42 40.80
C GLN A 83 29.36 6.71 42.30
N LYS A 84 28.82 7.87 42.72
CA LYS A 84 28.62 8.24 44.13
C LYS A 84 27.18 7.94 44.55
N LEU A 85 27.01 7.32 45.72
CA LEU A 85 25.70 7.04 46.31
C LEU A 85 24.99 8.32 46.74
N LYS A 86 23.65 8.34 46.64
CA LYS A 86 22.81 9.41 47.16
C LYS A 86 22.92 9.59 48.68
N GLU A 87 22.60 10.78 49.15
CA GLU A 87 22.47 11.14 50.57
C GLU A 87 21.03 11.61 50.84
N GLY A 88 20.22 10.77 51.49
CA GLY A 88 18.78 11.06 51.68
C GLY A 88 18.04 11.15 50.34
N ASN A 89 17.49 12.32 50.01
CA ASN A 89 16.87 12.60 48.72
C ASN A 89 17.73 13.45 47.77
N ILE A 90 19.03 13.57 48.06
CA ILE A 90 20.02 14.29 47.24
C ILE A 90 20.85 13.29 46.44
N TYR A 91 20.83 13.41 45.12
CA TYR A 91 21.38 12.43 44.18
C TYR A 91 22.66 12.93 43.51
N TYR A 92 23.66 12.05 43.43
CA TYR A 92 24.93 12.26 42.74
C TYR A 92 25.13 11.30 41.54
N SER A 93 24.18 10.39 41.31
CA SER A 93 24.15 9.47 40.17
C SER A 93 22.80 9.56 39.46
N PHE A 94 22.82 9.74 38.13
CA PHE A 94 21.59 9.77 37.33
C PHE A 94 20.87 8.40 37.35
N ASN A 95 21.61 7.31 37.34
CA ASN A 95 21.04 5.96 37.36
C ASN A 95 20.26 5.69 38.66
N GLU A 96 20.80 6.10 39.79
CA GLU A 96 20.11 5.97 41.09
C GLU A 96 18.87 6.88 41.15
N LEU A 97 18.99 8.13 40.70
CA LEU A 97 17.88 9.08 40.60
C LEU A 97 16.70 8.51 39.80
N VAL A 98 16.96 7.98 38.61
CA VAL A 98 15.92 7.39 37.75
C VAL A 98 15.26 6.18 38.40
N LYS A 99 16.04 5.28 39.01
CA LYS A 99 15.50 4.10 39.70
C LYS A 99 14.55 4.48 40.83
N ASP A 100 14.91 5.49 41.63
CA ASP A 100 14.08 5.90 42.75
C ASP A 100 12.86 6.71 42.32
N MET A 101 12.97 7.55 41.28
CA MET A 101 11.79 8.21 40.69
C MET A 101 10.81 7.19 40.10
N GLN A 102 11.32 6.10 39.52
CA GLN A 102 10.50 5.01 39.01
C GLN A 102 9.82 4.23 40.15
N ALA A 103 10.52 3.99 41.25
CA ALA A 103 10.00 3.25 42.40
C ALA A 103 9.04 4.09 43.28
N ASN A 104 9.30 5.39 43.42
CA ASN A 104 8.52 6.33 44.22
C ASN A 104 8.21 7.62 43.42
N PRO A 105 7.27 7.58 42.46
CA PRO A 105 7.00 8.70 41.58
C PRO A 105 6.40 9.93 42.28
N THR A 106 6.02 9.84 43.56
CA THR A 106 5.45 10.93 44.36
C THR A 106 6.48 11.62 45.27
N GLY A 107 7.72 11.14 45.31
CA GLY A 107 8.75 11.67 46.21
C GLY A 107 9.27 13.07 45.88
N GLU A 108 10.12 13.59 46.76
CA GLU A 108 10.94 14.79 46.51
C GLU A 108 12.36 14.33 46.15
N PHE A 109 12.92 14.84 45.06
CA PHE A 109 14.22 14.46 44.51
C PHE A 109 15.06 15.71 44.25
N LYS A 110 16.32 15.72 44.72
CA LYS A 110 17.24 16.85 44.59
C LYS A 110 18.52 16.44 43.87
N LEU A 111 18.96 17.22 42.90
CA LEU A 111 20.28 17.07 42.30
C LEU A 111 21.33 17.61 43.28
N GLY A 112 22.34 16.80 43.62
CA GLY A 112 23.46 17.19 44.49
C GLY A 112 24.71 17.64 43.72
N ALA A 113 24.75 17.36 42.43
CA ALA A 113 25.81 17.73 41.49
C ALA A 113 25.25 17.70 40.06
N ASP A 114 26.03 18.16 39.08
CA ASP A 114 25.75 17.87 37.67
C ASP A 114 25.81 16.35 37.44
N LEU A 115 24.80 15.78 36.79
CA LEU A 115 24.64 14.35 36.62
C LEU A 115 24.87 13.94 35.16
N ASN A 116 25.58 12.83 34.96
CA ASN A 116 25.80 12.26 33.63
C ASN A 116 24.79 11.13 33.35
N ALA A 117 23.95 11.29 32.32
CA ALA A 117 23.02 10.24 31.89
C ALA A 117 23.63 9.22 30.91
N ALA A 118 24.89 9.40 30.51
CA ALA A 118 25.58 8.50 29.61
C ALA A 118 25.57 7.07 30.17
N ASN A 119 25.32 6.11 29.28
CA ASN A 119 25.28 4.68 29.55
C ASN A 119 24.22 4.19 30.56
N VAL A 120 23.32 5.05 31.05
CA VAL A 120 22.16 4.59 31.83
C VAL A 120 21.21 3.82 30.91
N PRO A 121 20.78 2.59 31.26
CA PRO A 121 19.96 1.76 30.38
C PRO A 121 18.66 2.44 29.95
N THR A 122 18.33 2.32 28.66
CA THR A 122 17.12 2.91 28.06
C THR A 122 16.19 1.84 27.46
N PRO A 123 15.59 0.93 28.25
CA PRO A 123 14.74 -0.15 27.74
C PRO A 123 13.40 0.35 27.18
N SER A 124 13.07 1.63 27.37
CA SER A 124 11.78 2.24 27.04
C SER A 124 11.96 3.57 26.31
N LYS A 125 10.84 4.22 25.96
CA LYS A 125 10.83 5.54 25.31
C LYS A 125 11.28 6.68 26.23
N SER A 126 11.29 6.49 27.54
CA SER A 126 11.73 7.48 28.55
C SER A 126 12.53 6.78 29.65
N TYR A 127 13.28 7.54 30.45
CA TYR A 127 13.99 7.02 31.63
C TYR A 127 13.02 6.65 32.75
N VAL A 128 12.12 7.57 33.12
CA VAL A 128 11.02 7.30 34.04
C VAL A 128 9.76 7.04 33.23
N THR A 129 9.26 5.81 33.29
CA THR A 129 8.07 5.35 32.56
C THR A 129 6.79 5.46 33.38
N ALA A 130 6.91 5.45 34.72
CA ALA A 130 5.80 5.74 35.62
C ALA A 130 5.33 7.19 35.44
N THR A 131 4.06 7.47 35.74
CA THR A 131 3.58 8.85 35.77
C THR A 131 4.14 9.53 37.01
N PHE A 132 5.05 10.49 36.81
CA PHE A 132 5.69 11.22 37.89
C PHE A 132 4.73 12.25 38.49
N LYS A 133 4.67 12.33 39.82
CA LYS A 133 3.79 13.24 40.58
C LYS A 133 4.53 14.01 41.67
N GLY A 134 5.84 13.77 41.78
CA GLY A 134 6.70 14.32 42.82
C GLY A 134 7.32 15.67 42.44
N THR A 135 8.40 16.01 43.14
CA THR A 135 9.20 17.22 42.87
C THR A 135 10.62 16.84 42.46
N LEU A 136 11.14 17.43 41.39
CA LEU A 136 12.56 17.37 41.01
C LEU A 136 13.16 18.79 40.99
N SER A 137 14.23 18.99 41.74
CA SER A 137 14.93 20.28 41.85
C SER A 137 16.42 20.10 42.08
N SER A 138 17.19 21.20 42.11
CA SER A 138 18.57 21.19 42.59
C SER A 138 18.63 21.39 44.11
N ASN A 139 19.68 20.91 44.76
CA ASN A 139 19.87 21.10 46.20
C ASN A 139 20.28 22.55 46.52
N GLY A 140 19.52 23.23 47.38
CA GLY A 140 19.76 24.62 47.78
C GLY A 140 19.51 25.61 46.63
N ASP A 141 20.30 26.68 46.56
CA ASP A 141 20.21 27.72 45.50
C ASP A 141 21.00 27.36 44.23
N ASN A 142 21.52 26.13 44.15
CA ASN A 142 22.26 25.66 42.99
C ASN A 142 21.32 25.40 41.80
N ARG A 143 21.91 25.25 40.62
CA ARG A 143 21.21 24.86 39.40
C ARG A 143 22.05 23.82 38.66
N PHE A 144 21.90 22.58 39.07
CA PHE A 144 22.62 21.47 38.46
C PHE A 144 21.97 21.03 37.14
N THR A 145 22.80 20.41 36.31
CA THR A 145 22.48 20.00 34.96
C THR A 145 22.51 18.50 34.84
N ILE A 146 21.54 17.92 34.14
CA ILE A 146 21.56 16.53 33.70
C ILE A 146 22.08 16.51 32.26
N HIS A 147 23.28 15.97 32.08
CA HIS A 147 23.96 15.90 30.79
C HIS A 147 23.65 14.60 30.05
N ASN A 148 23.85 14.60 28.73
CA ASN A 148 23.98 13.39 27.90
C ASN A 148 22.72 12.49 27.85
N THR A 149 21.52 13.06 27.99
CA THR A 149 20.28 12.28 27.96
C THR A 149 19.98 11.76 26.55
N ALA A 150 19.78 10.45 26.41
CA ALA A 150 19.44 9.79 25.14
C ALA A 150 17.94 9.48 24.97
N ARG A 151 17.13 9.79 25.99
CA ARG A 151 15.67 9.63 26.03
C ARG A 151 15.03 10.81 26.78
N PRO A 152 13.73 11.07 26.56
CA PRO A 152 12.89 11.82 27.49
C PRO A 152 13.12 11.42 28.94
N LEU A 153 13.23 12.39 29.84
CA LEU A 153 13.38 12.13 31.27
C LEU A 153 12.14 11.43 31.84
N PHE A 154 10.96 11.94 31.51
CA PHE A 154 9.67 11.40 31.96
C PHE A 154 8.78 10.97 30.79
N ALA A 155 7.98 9.92 30.98
CA ALA A 155 6.86 9.62 30.11
C ALA A 155 5.79 10.71 30.30
N ASN A 156 5.20 10.81 31.48
CA ASN A 156 4.19 11.82 31.81
C ASN A 156 4.43 12.37 33.22
N ILE A 157 4.01 13.62 33.45
CA ILE A 157 4.02 14.25 34.77
C ILE A 157 2.61 14.75 35.10
N GLU A 158 2.05 14.29 36.22
CA GLU A 158 0.71 14.67 36.70
C GLU A 158 0.76 15.17 38.15
N GLY A 159 0.45 16.45 38.36
CA GLY A 159 0.47 17.05 39.70
C GLY A 159 1.87 17.35 40.26
N GLY A 160 2.92 17.13 39.46
CA GLY A 160 4.31 17.29 39.88
C GLY A 160 4.85 18.71 39.75
N LYS A 161 6.08 18.92 40.25
CA LYS A 161 6.81 20.19 40.11
C LYS A 161 8.26 19.92 39.68
N ILE A 162 8.70 20.55 38.59
CA ILE A 162 10.09 20.51 38.15
C ILE A 162 10.64 21.92 38.14
N HIS A 163 11.70 22.20 38.89
CA HIS A 163 12.26 23.54 38.86
C HIS A 163 13.76 23.59 39.14
N ASP A 164 14.40 24.64 38.64
CA ASP A 164 15.81 24.96 38.94
C ASP A 164 16.80 23.84 38.56
N ILE A 165 16.61 23.26 37.38
CA ILE A 165 17.51 22.26 36.77
C ILE A 165 17.74 22.59 35.30
N ASN A 166 18.82 22.07 34.72
CA ASN A 166 19.06 22.13 33.28
C ASN A 166 19.17 20.72 32.68
N LEU A 167 18.92 20.60 31.38
CA LEU A 167 19.25 19.43 30.57
C LEU A 167 20.25 19.86 29.49
N ALA A 168 21.41 19.22 29.41
CA ALA A 168 22.45 19.61 28.47
C ALA A 168 22.99 18.44 27.67
N ASN A 169 23.54 18.74 26.50
CA ASN A 169 23.99 17.73 25.55
C ASN A 169 22.93 16.62 25.35
N VAL A 170 21.66 17.03 25.30
CA VAL A 170 20.56 16.14 24.97
C VAL A 170 20.86 15.54 23.60
N ASN A 171 20.81 14.22 23.46
CA ASN A 171 21.07 13.55 22.20
C ASN A 171 20.05 12.43 21.98
N ILE A 172 18.79 12.83 21.80
CA ILE A 172 17.69 11.88 21.60
C ILE A 172 17.64 11.53 20.12
N ASN A 173 18.01 10.30 19.78
CA ASN A 173 17.91 9.77 18.42
C ASN A 173 16.94 8.58 18.39
N MET A 174 15.66 8.87 18.10
CA MET A 174 14.56 7.92 18.10
C MET A 174 13.69 8.06 16.83
N PRO A 175 14.25 7.85 15.63
CA PRO A 175 13.55 8.08 14.35
C PRO A 175 12.35 7.14 14.13
N TRP A 176 12.21 6.11 14.96
CA TRP A 176 11.09 5.17 15.00
C TRP A 176 9.97 5.58 15.96
N ALA A 177 10.23 6.52 16.87
CA ALA A 177 9.31 6.89 17.94
C ALA A 177 8.60 8.20 17.64
N GLU A 178 7.35 8.28 18.06
CA GLU A 178 6.54 9.49 18.04
C GLU A 178 6.36 10.02 19.47
N ASN A 179 5.96 11.29 19.61
CA ASN A 179 5.72 11.96 20.89
C ASN A 179 6.99 12.06 21.75
N ILE A 180 8.05 12.67 21.19
CA ILE A 180 9.37 12.78 21.84
C ILE A 180 9.71 14.22 22.22
N ALA A 181 10.06 14.44 23.49
CA ALA A 181 10.58 15.71 24.00
C ALA A 181 11.51 15.45 25.21
N PRO A 182 12.56 16.24 25.44
CA PRO A 182 13.59 15.93 26.43
C PRO A 182 13.08 15.82 27.86
N LEU A 183 12.14 16.68 28.26
CA LEU A 183 11.61 16.66 29.63
C LEU A 183 10.49 15.61 29.77
N ALA A 184 9.40 15.75 29.02
CA ALA A 184 8.24 14.87 29.15
C ALA A 184 7.36 14.83 27.89
N ARG A 185 6.61 13.75 27.70
CA ARG A 185 5.54 13.72 26.69
C ARG A 185 4.39 14.64 27.09
N THR A 186 3.82 14.44 28.27
CA THR A 186 2.61 15.16 28.71
C THR A 186 2.79 15.74 30.09
N LEU A 187 2.36 16.98 30.28
CA LEU A 187 2.22 17.63 31.59
C LEU A 187 0.74 17.89 31.88
N LYS A 188 0.27 17.48 33.07
CA LYS A 188 -1.10 17.71 33.53
C LYS A 188 -1.09 18.19 34.98
N ASN A 189 -1.71 19.34 35.28
CA ASN A 189 -1.67 19.94 36.63
C ASN A 189 -0.25 20.10 37.19
N THR A 190 0.72 20.36 36.32
CA THR A 190 2.16 20.33 36.64
C THR A 190 2.77 21.70 36.37
N THR A 191 3.73 22.10 37.21
CA THR A 191 4.52 23.33 36.99
C THR A 191 5.96 22.98 36.65
N VAL A 192 6.48 23.56 35.57
CA VAL A 192 7.90 23.54 35.21
C VAL A 192 8.42 24.97 35.19
N GLU A 193 9.48 25.23 35.93
CA GLU A 193 10.00 26.58 36.13
C GLU A 193 11.52 26.63 36.10
N ASN A 194 12.08 27.64 35.42
CA ASN A 194 13.53 27.87 35.36
C ASN A 194 14.28 26.64 34.83
N VAL A 195 14.02 26.25 33.58
CA VAL A 195 14.65 25.08 32.94
C VAL A 195 15.27 25.45 31.60
N LYS A 196 16.57 25.19 31.43
CA LYS A 196 17.26 25.30 30.14
C LYS A 196 17.51 23.91 29.56
N VAL A 197 17.20 23.72 28.29
CA VAL A 197 17.46 22.49 27.53
C VAL A 197 18.38 22.80 26.36
N THR A 198 19.51 22.09 26.25
CA THR A 198 20.42 22.19 25.10
C THR A 198 20.69 20.84 24.46
N GLY A 199 20.61 20.75 23.13
CA GLY A 199 20.98 19.53 22.41
C GLY A 199 20.23 19.23 21.12
N ASN A 200 20.24 17.96 20.72
CA ASN A 200 19.74 17.45 19.44
C ASN A 200 18.63 16.41 19.66
N ILE A 201 17.56 16.53 18.88
CA ILE A 201 16.41 15.62 18.93
C ILE A 201 16.08 15.15 17.50
N VAL A 202 16.11 13.85 17.28
CA VAL A 202 15.65 13.19 16.05
C VAL A 202 14.52 12.24 16.42
N ALA A 203 13.33 12.44 15.87
CA ALA A 203 12.19 11.54 16.10
C ALA A 203 11.26 11.46 14.88
N LYS A 204 10.29 10.54 14.92
CA LYS A 204 9.39 10.28 13.79
C LYS A 204 8.37 11.43 13.61
N ASN A 205 7.43 11.57 14.53
CA ASN A 205 6.34 12.56 14.51
C ASN A 205 6.05 13.06 15.94
N ASP A 206 5.38 14.20 16.11
CA ASP A 206 5.11 14.83 17.43
C ASP A 206 6.38 15.03 18.26
N ILE A 207 7.09 16.13 17.99
CA ILE A 207 8.42 16.39 18.55
C ILE A 207 8.45 17.79 19.14
N ALA A 208 9.03 17.94 20.33
CA ALA A 208 9.18 19.25 20.95
C ALA A 208 10.53 19.40 21.66
N GLY A 209 11.06 20.62 21.72
CA GLY A 209 12.34 20.90 22.38
C GLY A 209 12.31 20.81 23.91
N VAL A 210 11.13 20.91 24.54
CA VAL A 210 10.99 20.75 26.01
C VAL A 210 9.94 19.70 26.36
N VAL A 211 8.68 19.88 25.95
CA VAL A 211 7.53 19.01 26.30
C VAL A 211 6.59 18.85 25.11
N ASN A 212 6.00 17.68 24.84
CA ASN A 212 5.06 17.59 23.71
C ASN A 212 3.69 18.20 23.96
N LYS A 213 3.08 17.94 25.11
CA LYS A 213 1.71 18.40 25.40
C LYS A 213 1.56 19.00 26.79
N LEU A 214 0.96 20.19 26.86
CA LEU A 214 0.35 20.73 28.07
C LEU A 214 -1.14 20.37 28.06
N ASP A 215 -1.56 19.56 29.03
CA ASP A 215 -2.89 18.97 29.10
C ASP A 215 -3.68 19.55 30.28
N GLY A 216 -4.36 20.67 30.02
CA GLY A 216 -5.28 21.31 30.95
C GLY A 216 -4.74 22.60 31.59
N PRO A 217 -5.61 23.36 32.29
CA PRO A 217 -5.29 24.69 32.81
C PRO A 217 -4.26 24.68 33.95
N GLY A 218 -4.06 23.54 34.62
CA GLY A 218 -3.05 23.40 35.65
C GLY A 218 -1.62 23.17 35.12
N ALA A 219 -1.44 22.95 33.81
CA ALA A 219 -0.13 22.73 33.21
C ALA A 219 0.56 24.06 32.84
N LYS A 220 1.73 24.33 33.44
CA LYS A 220 2.42 25.62 33.32
C LYS A 220 3.92 25.44 33.03
N LEU A 221 4.41 26.13 32.01
CA LEU A 221 5.84 26.34 31.74
C LEU A 221 6.18 27.81 31.97
N THR A 222 7.13 28.09 32.85
CA THR A 222 7.58 29.46 33.14
C THR A 222 9.09 29.55 33.07
N ASN A 223 9.63 30.54 32.35
CA ASN A 223 11.07 30.78 32.25
C ASN A 223 11.82 29.52 31.79
N VAL A 224 11.55 29.11 30.54
CA VAL A 224 12.12 27.89 29.93
C VAL A 224 12.85 28.23 28.64
N ALA A 225 13.95 27.54 28.35
CA ALA A 225 14.72 27.75 27.13
C ALA A 225 15.05 26.44 26.41
N PHE A 226 14.99 26.45 25.09
CA PHE A 226 15.53 25.38 24.23
C PHE A 226 16.55 25.95 23.24
N ILE A 227 17.74 25.36 23.20
CA ILE A 227 18.82 25.74 22.27
C ILE A 227 19.39 24.49 21.59
N GLY A 228 19.26 24.38 20.28
CA GLY A 228 19.81 23.24 19.53
C GLY A 228 19.06 22.83 18.28
N ASN A 229 18.99 21.53 17.98
CA ASN A 229 18.42 21.03 16.72
C ASN A 229 17.26 20.06 16.93
N ILE A 230 16.22 20.19 16.12
CA ILE A 230 15.06 19.28 16.10
C ILE A 230 14.86 18.76 14.67
N ALA A 231 14.83 17.44 14.49
CA ALA A 231 14.66 16.79 13.20
C ALA A 231 13.50 15.78 13.22
N GLY A 232 12.44 16.07 12.46
CA GLY A 232 11.28 15.21 12.25
C GLY A 232 11.37 14.39 10.96
N VAL A 233 11.60 13.08 11.09
CA VAL A 233 11.80 12.20 9.92
C VAL A 233 10.54 11.51 9.40
N GLY A 234 9.38 11.74 10.05
CA GLY A 234 8.09 11.16 9.70
C GLY A 234 7.30 11.93 8.64
N ASP A 235 6.16 11.36 8.27
CA ASP A 235 5.35 11.73 7.11
C ASP A 235 3.88 12.09 7.45
N ARG A 236 3.54 12.25 8.74
CA ARG A 236 2.13 12.33 9.19
C ARG A 236 1.55 13.74 9.30
N GLY A 237 2.32 14.80 9.05
CA GLY A 237 1.82 16.17 9.19
C GLY A 237 1.54 16.59 10.64
N TRP A 238 2.17 15.92 11.60
CA TRP A 238 1.97 16.11 13.05
C TRP A 238 2.87 17.23 13.60
N ASN A 239 2.79 17.51 14.91
CA ASN A 239 3.38 18.70 15.52
C ASN A 239 4.91 18.61 15.65
N VAL A 240 5.62 19.70 15.34
CA VAL A 240 7.03 19.90 15.66
C VAL A 240 7.21 21.32 16.19
N ALA A 241 7.83 21.49 17.36
CA ALA A 241 7.99 22.82 17.98
C ALA A 241 9.28 22.99 18.79
N GLY A 242 9.77 24.23 18.91
CA GLY A 242 10.94 24.54 19.73
C GLY A 242 10.70 24.38 21.24
N ILE A 243 9.49 24.61 21.77
CA ILE A 243 9.18 24.38 23.19
C ILE A 243 8.11 23.30 23.37
N VAL A 244 6.90 23.51 22.80
CA VAL A 244 5.75 22.64 23.01
C VAL A 244 5.00 22.28 21.73
N GLY A 245 4.75 21.00 21.49
CA GLY A 245 3.93 20.58 20.34
C GLY A 245 2.49 21.10 20.44
N GLU A 246 1.79 20.78 21.52
CA GLU A 246 0.38 21.14 21.75
C GLU A 246 0.18 21.79 23.14
N VAL A 247 -0.44 22.96 23.17
CA VAL A 247 -0.92 23.62 24.38
C VAL A 247 -2.45 23.52 24.40
N TRP A 248 -3.00 22.55 25.13
CA TRP A 248 -4.43 22.43 25.36
C TRP A 248 -4.77 23.00 26.74
N LYS A 249 -5.40 24.18 26.77
CA LYS A 249 -5.75 24.96 27.97
C LYS A 249 -4.59 25.39 28.90
N GLY A 250 -3.37 24.88 28.71
CA GLY A 250 -2.19 25.20 29.52
C GLY A 250 -1.58 26.58 29.27
N HIS A 251 -0.45 26.83 29.94
CA HIS A 251 0.21 28.14 29.97
C HIS A 251 1.71 28.05 29.70
N ILE A 252 2.19 28.90 28.79
CA ILE A 252 3.61 29.19 28.57
C ILE A 252 3.84 30.67 28.86
N ASN A 253 4.84 30.96 29.68
CA ASN A 253 5.28 32.31 29.98
C ASN A 253 6.82 32.36 29.99
N LYS A 254 7.42 33.41 29.40
CA LYS A 254 8.89 33.56 29.37
C LYS A 254 9.61 32.37 28.72
N ALA A 255 9.22 31.98 27.51
CA ALA A 255 9.91 30.92 26.78
C ALA A 255 10.91 31.48 25.76
N TYR A 256 12.08 30.85 25.63
CA TYR A 256 13.12 31.24 24.66
C TYR A 256 13.53 30.06 23.79
N VAL A 257 13.57 30.26 22.47
CA VAL A 257 14.07 29.27 21.52
C VAL A 257 15.20 29.86 20.69
N ASP A 258 16.27 29.08 20.52
CA ASP A 258 17.29 29.28 19.49
C ASP A 258 17.61 27.93 18.83
N ALA A 259 16.92 27.62 17.73
CA ALA A 259 16.94 26.26 17.17
C ALA A 259 16.89 26.16 15.65
N ASN A 260 17.56 25.14 15.10
CA ASN A 260 17.33 24.70 13.73
C ASN A 260 16.34 23.53 13.74
N ILE A 261 15.20 23.72 13.08
CA ILE A 261 14.12 22.75 13.02
C ILE A 261 13.97 22.25 11.59
N THR A 262 14.21 20.96 11.38
CA THR A 262 14.01 20.30 10.09
C THR A 262 12.90 19.27 10.16
N ALA A 263 12.07 19.14 9.12
CA ALA A 263 11.06 18.09 9.06
C ALA A 263 10.74 17.65 7.63
N ASN A 264 10.33 16.40 7.44
CA ASN A 264 9.85 15.94 6.13
C ASN A 264 8.41 16.44 5.88
N LYS A 265 7.39 15.88 6.54
CA LYS A 265 6.00 16.39 6.48
C LYS A 265 5.43 16.66 7.86
N ALA A 266 5.30 17.93 8.25
CA ALA A 266 4.92 18.31 9.60
C ALA A 266 4.19 19.67 9.68
N ARG A 267 3.47 19.85 10.80
CA ARG A 267 3.04 21.14 11.33
C ARG A 267 4.15 21.68 12.20
N VAL A 268 4.75 22.82 11.85
CA VAL A 268 6.00 23.29 12.51
C VAL A 268 5.85 24.70 13.07
N ALA A 269 6.43 24.93 14.25
CA ALA A 269 6.47 26.25 14.86
C ALA A 269 7.74 26.54 15.66
N GLY A 270 8.10 27.83 15.77
CA GLY A 270 9.22 28.27 16.60
C GLY A 270 9.03 27.94 18.09
N VAL A 271 7.89 28.30 18.69
CA VAL A 271 7.62 28.08 20.13
C VAL A 271 6.60 26.96 20.36
N ALA A 272 5.40 27.09 19.79
CA ALA A 272 4.33 26.12 19.98
C ALA A 272 3.59 25.81 18.68
N SER A 273 3.38 24.52 18.33
CA SER A 273 2.66 24.20 17.09
C SER A 273 1.19 24.58 17.22
N THR A 274 0.51 24.09 18.26
CA THR A 274 -0.91 24.42 18.49
C THR A 274 -1.14 25.02 19.88
N VAL A 275 -2.02 26.02 19.95
CA VAL A 275 -2.46 26.63 21.20
C VAL A 275 -3.99 26.74 21.19
N ASP A 276 -4.65 26.01 22.06
CA ASP A 276 -6.11 25.90 22.09
C ASP A 276 -6.63 26.19 23.49
N ASN A 277 -7.70 26.99 23.58
CA ASN A 277 -8.40 27.26 24.84
C ASN A 277 -9.52 26.23 25.14
N GLY A 278 -9.71 25.24 24.27
CA GLY A 278 -10.72 24.18 24.32
C GLY A 278 -12.10 24.63 23.85
N SER A 279 -12.17 25.61 22.94
CA SER A 279 -13.40 26.20 22.42
C SER A 279 -14.33 26.72 23.52
N ASP A 280 -13.76 27.27 24.60
CA ASP A 280 -14.52 27.85 25.72
C ASP A 280 -14.51 29.39 25.60
N PRO A 281 -15.63 30.03 25.24
CA PRO A 281 -15.70 31.49 25.15
C PRO A 281 -15.41 32.21 26.47
N ASN A 282 -15.70 31.57 27.62
CA ASN A 282 -15.40 32.14 28.94
C ASN A 282 -13.93 31.95 29.36
N GLY A 283 -13.21 31.11 28.61
CA GLY A 283 -11.81 30.77 28.80
C GLY A 283 -10.83 31.63 28.00
N ILE A 284 -11.30 32.55 27.15
CA ILE A 284 -10.43 33.41 26.31
C ILE A 284 -9.46 34.20 27.20
N GLY A 285 -8.16 34.02 26.95
CA GLY A 285 -7.09 34.64 27.74
C GLY A 285 -6.84 34.03 29.13
N LYS A 286 -7.76 33.17 29.63
CA LYS A 286 -7.64 32.41 30.87
C LYS A 286 -7.06 31.02 30.68
N TYR A 287 -7.28 30.41 29.52
CA TYR A 287 -6.80 29.08 29.14
C TYR A 287 -6.08 29.14 27.79
N GLY A 288 -5.08 28.29 27.59
CA GLY A 288 -4.37 28.15 26.33
C GLY A 288 -3.62 29.43 25.96
N THR A 289 -2.51 29.70 26.64
CA THR A 289 -1.82 31.00 26.51
C THR A 289 -0.32 30.86 26.29
N VAL A 290 0.25 31.65 25.38
CA VAL A 290 1.70 31.83 25.21
C VAL A 290 2.04 33.30 25.35
N ARG A 291 2.84 33.63 26.37
CA ARG A 291 3.18 35.02 26.70
C ARG A 291 4.67 35.27 26.83
N ASN A 292 5.10 36.49 26.57
CA ASN A 292 6.43 37.00 26.92
C ASN A 292 7.57 36.14 26.35
N SER A 293 7.45 35.64 25.12
CA SER A 293 8.33 34.59 24.59
C SER A 293 9.06 35.01 23.31
N VAL A 294 10.20 34.36 23.05
CA VAL A 294 11.13 34.69 21.96
C VAL A 294 11.47 33.45 21.14
N ALA A 295 11.46 33.56 19.81
CA ALA A 295 11.87 32.50 18.90
C ALA A 295 12.99 32.96 17.95
N LYS A 296 14.09 32.19 17.86
CA LYS A 296 15.23 32.42 16.96
C LYS A 296 15.69 31.10 16.32
N GLY A 297 16.34 31.22 15.16
CA GLY A 297 16.89 30.08 14.42
C GLY A 297 16.22 29.86 13.06
N THR A 298 16.16 28.62 12.60
CA THR A 298 15.71 28.26 11.24
C THR A 298 14.64 27.17 11.25
N ILE A 299 13.69 27.24 10.30
CA ILE A 299 12.73 26.17 10.02
C ILE A 299 12.81 25.78 8.53
N LYS A 300 13.06 24.50 8.27
CA LYS A 300 13.05 23.91 6.93
C LYS A 300 12.15 22.67 6.90
N VAL A 301 11.13 22.70 6.04
CA VAL A 301 10.18 21.58 5.89
C VAL A 301 10.05 21.19 4.43
N THR A 302 10.19 19.90 4.11
CA THR A 302 10.10 19.41 2.72
C THR A 302 8.67 19.48 2.18
N THR A 303 7.69 19.03 2.96
CA THR A 303 6.26 19.05 2.66
C THR A 303 5.51 19.78 3.80
N PRO A 304 5.36 21.11 3.72
CA PRO A 304 4.73 21.89 4.79
C PRO A 304 3.24 21.59 4.91
N VAL A 305 2.72 21.47 6.14
CA VAL A 305 1.27 21.37 6.41
C VAL A 305 0.71 22.72 6.87
N GLU A 306 1.24 23.22 7.98
CA GLU A 306 0.94 24.55 8.55
C GLU A 306 2.20 24.97 9.32
N VAL A 307 3.04 25.81 8.72
CA VAL A 307 4.39 26.13 9.22
C VAL A 307 4.49 27.62 9.50
N GLY A 308 4.80 28.01 10.73
CA GLY A 308 4.92 29.41 11.12
C GLY A 308 6.13 29.70 11.99
N GLY A 309 6.77 30.86 11.81
CA GLY A 309 7.97 31.24 12.55
C GLY A 309 7.79 31.28 14.07
N PHE A 310 6.59 31.46 14.62
CA PHE A 310 6.36 31.46 16.06
C PHE A 310 5.35 30.41 16.50
N ILE A 311 4.21 30.38 15.81
CA ILE A 311 3.10 29.47 16.04
C ILE A 311 2.60 28.91 14.71
N SER A 312 2.10 27.68 14.71
CA SER A 312 1.39 27.17 13.53
C SER A 312 -0.08 27.55 13.54
N LYS A 313 -0.84 27.20 14.60
CA LYS A 313 -2.25 27.61 14.73
C LYS A 313 -2.70 27.80 16.17
N ASN A 314 -3.69 28.67 16.39
CA ASN A 314 -4.31 28.92 17.70
C ASN A 314 -5.83 28.67 17.76
N TRP A 315 -6.35 27.82 16.86
CA TRP A 315 -7.77 27.49 16.84
C TRP A 315 -8.14 26.52 17.97
N ALA A 316 -9.06 26.81 18.89
CA ALA A 316 -9.82 28.05 19.03
C ALA A 316 -9.33 28.91 20.21
N TRP A 317 -9.27 30.22 19.98
CA TRP A 317 -8.97 31.29 20.93
C TRP A 317 -7.73 31.09 21.81
N GLY A 318 -6.70 30.39 21.31
CA GLY A 318 -5.41 30.36 21.98
C GLY A 318 -4.81 31.78 22.05
N LYS A 319 -4.50 32.28 23.25
CA LYS A 319 -4.02 33.65 23.45
C LYS A 319 -2.51 33.75 23.25
N LEU A 320 -2.07 34.62 22.35
CA LEU A 320 -0.67 34.95 22.16
C LEU A 320 -0.43 36.41 22.47
N GLU A 321 0.48 36.69 23.41
CA GLU A 321 0.67 38.02 23.95
C GLU A 321 2.14 38.36 24.21
N ASP A 322 2.61 39.53 23.75
CA ASP A 322 3.95 40.05 24.05
C ASP A 322 5.09 39.11 23.59
N ASN A 323 5.03 38.67 22.34
CA ASN A 323 6.00 37.71 21.78
C ASN A 323 6.83 38.31 20.64
N VAL A 324 8.09 37.85 20.50
CA VAL A 324 9.01 38.27 19.43
C VAL A 324 9.49 37.05 18.65
N SER A 325 9.34 37.06 17.33
CA SER A 325 9.94 36.06 16.44
C SER A 325 11.05 36.68 15.60
N MET A 326 12.16 35.96 15.50
CA MET A 326 13.33 36.22 14.66
C MET A 326 13.67 34.96 13.83
N MET A 327 12.69 34.08 13.62
CA MET A 327 12.87 32.83 12.88
C MET A 327 13.02 33.07 11.38
N LYS A 328 13.91 32.29 10.76
CA LYS A 328 14.03 32.19 9.31
C LYS A 328 13.31 30.94 8.81
N VAL A 329 12.21 31.11 8.10
CA VAL A 329 11.38 30.03 7.57
C VAL A 329 11.59 29.93 6.05
N GLU A 330 11.99 28.77 5.55
CA GLU A 330 12.25 28.55 4.11
C GLU A 330 10.96 28.17 3.34
N ASN A 331 10.11 27.30 3.92
CA ASN A 331 8.86 26.82 3.32
C ASN A 331 7.70 26.96 4.31
N GLY A 332 7.21 28.19 4.52
CA GLY A 332 6.17 28.51 5.50
C GLY A 332 6.15 29.98 5.89
N GLU A 333 5.26 30.34 6.81
CA GLU A 333 4.92 31.73 7.13
C GLU A 333 5.86 32.37 8.16
N GLU A 334 6.05 33.68 8.04
CA GLU A 334 6.95 34.49 8.89
C GLU A 334 6.65 34.39 10.40
N PHE A 335 5.38 34.27 10.79
CA PHE A 335 4.97 34.17 12.21
C PHE A 335 3.89 33.11 12.48
N TYR A 336 2.76 33.19 11.77
CA TYR A 336 1.57 32.35 11.99
C TYR A 336 1.33 31.42 10.80
N GLY A 337 1.35 30.10 11.02
CA GLY A 337 1.46 29.10 9.95
C GLY A 337 0.18 28.57 9.29
N SER A 338 -1.01 29.03 9.69
CA SER A 338 -2.28 28.48 9.20
C SER A 338 -3.23 29.55 8.64
N ARG A 339 -4.00 29.17 7.62
CA ARG A 339 -5.07 30.02 7.04
C ARG A 339 -6.17 30.37 8.03
N ASP A 340 -6.25 29.63 9.13
CA ASP A 340 -7.21 29.84 10.21
C ASP A 340 -7.13 31.25 10.81
N ILE A 341 -6.02 31.98 10.63
CA ILE A 341 -5.89 33.39 11.07
C ILE A 341 -6.92 34.32 10.43
N ASP A 342 -7.41 33.98 9.23
CA ASP A 342 -8.37 34.78 8.47
C ASP A 342 -9.80 34.23 8.48
N ALA A 343 -9.97 32.98 8.91
CA ALA A 343 -11.27 32.33 8.98
C ALA A 343 -12.20 33.08 9.96
N GLU A 344 -13.48 33.18 9.59
CA GLU A 344 -14.51 33.89 10.37
C GLU A 344 -14.09 35.31 10.79
N ASP A 345 -13.47 36.03 9.85
CA ASP A 345 -12.91 37.37 10.04
C ASP A 345 -11.91 37.47 11.22
N GLY A 346 -11.27 36.35 11.55
CA GLY A 346 -10.28 36.24 12.61
C GLY A 346 -10.88 36.15 14.03
N TYR A 347 -12.18 35.89 14.18
CA TYR A 347 -12.87 35.83 15.47
C TYR A 347 -12.26 34.79 16.42
N PHE A 348 -11.97 33.59 15.92
CA PHE A 348 -11.44 32.48 16.72
C PHE A 348 -9.92 32.51 16.90
N THR A 349 -9.18 33.27 16.10
CA THR A 349 -7.72 33.17 16.00
C THR A 349 -7.05 34.52 16.18
N ASN A 350 -7.13 35.40 15.17
CA ASN A 350 -6.49 36.71 15.18
C ASN A 350 -6.91 37.57 16.38
N ASN A 351 -8.18 37.53 16.79
CA ASN A 351 -8.66 38.31 17.94
C ASN A 351 -8.02 37.90 19.26
N ALA A 352 -7.48 36.69 19.34
CA ALA A 352 -6.73 36.18 20.48
C ALA A 352 -5.22 36.52 20.41
N LEU A 353 -4.75 37.26 19.40
CA LEU A 353 -3.36 37.73 19.29
C LEU A 353 -3.24 39.17 19.81
N ASP A 354 -2.19 39.50 20.54
CA ASP A 354 -1.95 40.85 21.03
C ASP A 354 -0.45 41.14 21.19
N ARG A 355 0.01 42.31 20.74
CA ARG A 355 1.42 42.73 20.85
C ARG A 355 2.43 41.63 20.45
N ASN A 356 2.27 41.01 19.29
CA ASN A 356 3.26 40.09 18.73
C ASN A 356 4.11 40.81 17.69
N PHE A 357 5.36 40.39 17.56
CA PHE A 357 6.37 41.10 16.77
C PHE A 357 7.18 40.16 15.89
N VAL A 358 7.45 40.60 14.65
CA VAL A 358 8.46 40.04 13.76
C VAL A 358 9.55 41.08 13.54
N VAL A 359 10.79 40.64 13.35
CA VAL A 359 11.94 41.54 13.21
C VAL A 359 12.33 41.67 11.75
N LYS A 360 12.35 42.91 11.27
CA LYS A 360 12.73 43.28 9.90
C LYS A 360 14.14 42.81 9.57
N ASP A 361 14.34 42.31 8.34
CA ASP A 361 15.61 41.80 7.79
C ASP A 361 16.24 40.62 8.55
N VAL A 362 15.59 40.11 9.59
CA VAL A 362 16.04 38.96 10.39
C VAL A 362 15.07 37.80 10.26
N SER A 363 13.77 38.07 10.44
CA SER A 363 12.71 37.07 10.28
C SER A 363 12.41 36.90 8.80
N THR A 364 12.24 35.67 8.35
CA THR A 364 11.90 35.38 6.95
C THR A 364 10.81 34.33 6.88
N GLY A 365 10.01 34.39 5.82
CA GLY A 365 8.94 33.43 5.53
C GLY A 365 7.91 34.07 4.61
N ASP A 366 7.00 33.24 4.13
CA ASP A 366 5.85 33.66 3.34
C ASP A 366 4.91 34.56 4.16
N ARG A 367 4.07 35.29 3.43
CA ARG A 367 3.05 36.19 3.98
C ARG A 367 1.74 35.98 3.24
N SER A 368 1.26 34.74 3.23
CA SER A 368 0.19 34.30 2.34
C SER A 368 -1.21 34.68 2.83
N PHE A 369 -1.34 35.14 4.07
CA PHE A 369 -2.62 35.45 4.71
C PHE A 369 -2.84 36.97 4.83
N LYS A 370 -4.10 37.41 4.77
CA LYS A 370 -4.50 38.82 4.91
C LYS A 370 -3.99 39.42 6.22
N ARG A 371 -3.88 38.60 7.26
CA ARG A 371 -3.40 38.99 8.60
C ARG A 371 -2.01 38.47 8.95
N SER A 372 -1.20 38.01 7.98
CA SER A 372 0.21 37.65 8.22
C SER A 372 0.99 38.82 8.87
N ARG A 373 0.59 40.06 8.58
CA ARG A 373 0.98 41.27 9.33
C ARG A 373 -0.25 42.11 9.69
N SER A 374 -0.32 42.60 10.92
CA SER A 374 -1.45 43.38 11.41
C SER A 374 -1.05 44.27 12.59
N ASN A 375 -1.98 45.04 13.16
CA ASN A 375 -1.74 45.71 14.43
C ASN A 375 -1.46 44.73 15.59
N ARG A 376 -1.79 43.44 15.44
CA ARG A 376 -1.54 42.37 16.42
C ARG A 376 -0.27 41.57 16.14
N ILE A 377 0.24 41.56 14.91
CA ILE A 377 1.53 41.02 14.48
C ILE A 377 2.29 42.12 13.74
N ARG A 378 3.13 42.87 14.46
CA ARG A 378 3.81 44.06 13.93
C ARG A 378 5.24 43.75 13.53
N GLU A 379 5.67 44.28 12.39
CA GLU A 379 7.09 44.36 12.09
C GLU A 379 7.73 45.49 12.91
N ILE A 380 8.90 45.20 13.50
CA ILE A 380 9.72 46.17 14.24
C ILE A 380 11.18 46.06 13.81
N GLU A 381 11.94 47.14 14.04
CA GLU A 381 13.38 47.18 13.81
C GLU A 381 14.14 46.33 14.85
N LEU A 382 15.31 45.82 14.48
CA LEU A 382 16.13 44.95 15.35
C LEU A 382 16.47 45.58 16.69
N GLU A 383 16.73 46.89 16.74
CA GLU A 383 17.03 47.60 17.99
C GLU A 383 15.83 47.61 18.95
N GLU A 384 14.62 47.85 18.44
CA GLU A 384 13.39 47.78 19.24
C GLU A 384 13.13 46.36 19.73
N ALA A 385 13.32 45.37 18.85
CA ALA A 385 13.19 43.97 19.20
C ALA A 385 14.13 43.57 20.34
N ASN A 386 15.39 43.96 20.28
CA ASN A 386 16.38 43.69 21.34
C ASN A 386 16.01 44.35 22.68
N LYS A 387 15.49 45.59 22.67
CA LYS A 387 14.97 46.25 23.88
C LYS A 387 13.78 45.50 24.47
N LYS A 388 12.83 45.06 23.64
CA LYS A 388 11.69 44.25 24.08
C LYS A 388 12.15 42.91 24.66
N ILE A 389 12.99 42.17 23.95
CA ILE A 389 13.55 40.88 24.39
C ILE A 389 14.23 41.03 25.77
N THR A 390 15.00 42.11 25.96
CA THR A 390 15.64 42.40 27.25
C THR A 390 14.60 42.65 28.35
N ALA A 391 13.54 43.40 28.06
CA ALA A 391 12.47 43.72 29.00
C ALA A 391 11.57 42.52 29.36
N LEU A 392 11.54 41.46 28.53
CA LEU A 392 10.82 40.21 28.85
C LEU A 392 11.42 39.48 30.06
N ASP A 393 12.67 39.78 30.42
CA ASP A 393 13.35 39.21 31.59
C ASP A 393 13.28 37.67 31.60
N ILE A 394 13.56 37.09 30.44
CA ILE A 394 13.83 35.65 30.32
C ILE A 394 15.27 35.46 30.78
N THR A 395 15.45 34.61 31.79
CA THR A 395 16.78 34.30 32.33
C THR A 395 17.24 32.90 31.94
N ALA A 396 16.31 32.03 31.55
CA ALA A 396 16.61 30.63 31.27
C ALA A 396 17.57 30.42 30.09
N ASP A 397 17.60 31.30 29.10
CA ASP A 397 18.57 31.27 28.00
C ASP A 397 20.01 31.55 28.48
N LYS A 398 20.15 32.37 29.53
CA LYS A 398 21.42 32.83 30.09
C LYS A 398 22.00 31.91 31.17
N PHE A 399 21.29 30.84 31.57
CA PHE A 399 21.85 29.89 32.54
C PHE A 399 23.14 29.27 31.99
N GLU A 400 24.23 29.44 32.73
CA GLU A 400 25.53 28.86 32.41
C GLU A 400 25.49 27.35 32.60
N ILE A 401 26.10 26.62 31.66
CA ILE A 401 26.21 25.17 31.71
C ILE A 401 27.69 24.84 31.52
N ALA A 402 28.34 24.42 32.59
CA ALA A 402 29.71 23.93 32.52
C ALA A 402 29.73 22.54 31.89
N PRO A 403 30.67 22.22 30.98
CA PRO A 403 30.85 20.85 30.52
C PRO A 403 31.33 19.96 31.67
N LEU A 404 30.84 18.70 31.71
CA LEU A 404 31.32 17.70 32.66
C LEU A 404 32.84 17.47 32.50
N VAL A 405 33.54 17.20 33.61
CA VAL A 405 34.98 16.93 33.61
C VAL A 405 35.32 15.79 32.66
N GLU A 406 34.57 14.68 32.73
CA GLU A 406 34.74 13.54 31.84
C GLU A 406 34.43 13.86 30.37
N ASP A 407 33.46 14.74 30.07
CA ASP A 407 33.15 15.12 28.68
C ASP A 407 34.29 15.95 28.06
N LYS A 408 34.92 16.84 28.86
CA LYS A 408 36.12 17.59 28.44
C LYS A 408 37.27 16.65 28.14
N LEU A 409 37.60 15.77 29.10
CA LEU A 409 38.69 14.80 28.97
C LEU A 409 38.47 13.82 27.81
N ASN A 410 37.22 13.45 27.54
CA ASN A 410 36.84 12.58 26.43
C ASN A 410 36.67 13.31 25.10
N LEU A 411 36.89 14.64 25.06
CA LEU A 411 36.72 15.50 23.88
C LEU A 411 35.35 15.35 23.21
N VAL A 412 34.29 15.21 24.02
CA VAL A 412 32.91 15.10 23.54
C VAL A 412 32.50 16.42 22.92
N LYS A 413 32.25 16.40 21.60
CA LYS A 413 31.81 17.58 20.84
C LYS A 413 30.53 17.26 20.05
N PRO A 414 29.66 18.26 19.82
CA PRO A 414 28.58 18.13 18.85
C PRO A 414 29.13 17.76 17.47
N LYS A 415 28.35 16.99 16.69
CA LYS A 415 28.72 16.60 15.32
C LYS A 415 29.14 17.79 14.45
N VAL A 416 28.54 18.97 14.64
CA VAL A 416 28.83 20.20 13.88
C VAL A 416 30.22 20.79 14.18
N ASP A 417 30.83 20.44 15.32
CA ASP A 417 32.10 20.99 15.77
C ASP A 417 33.26 19.99 15.64
N THR A 418 33.05 18.84 15.01
CA THR A 418 34.01 17.73 14.90
C THR A 418 35.40 18.17 14.41
N TYR A 419 35.45 19.07 13.41
CA TYR A 419 36.68 19.51 12.72
C TYR A 419 37.10 20.96 12.99
N LYS A 420 36.24 21.78 13.59
CA LYS A 420 36.45 23.24 13.70
C LYS A 420 37.71 23.65 14.46
N THR A 421 38.23 22.76 15.31
CA THR A 421 39.46 23.00 16.08
C THR A 421 40.67 22.24 15.52
N THR A 422 40.54 21.60 14.37
CA THR A 422 41.63 20.88 13.71
C THR A 422 42.48 21.88 12.92
N GLN A 423 43.78 21.62 12.85
CA GLN A 423 44.72 22.44 12.07
C GLN A 423 44.28 22.49 10.59
N ASP A 424 44.47 23.64 9.95
CA ASP A 424 44.13 23.91 8.54
C ASP A 424 42.63 23.81 8.21
N TYR A 425 41.75 23.86 9.22
CA TYR A 425 40.31 23.93 9.03
C TYR A 425 39.89 25.14 8.19
N ASN A 426 39.08 24.91 7.16
CA ASN A 426 38.42 25.94 6.37
C ASN A 426 36.89 25.75 6.46
N ALA A 427 36.19 26.78 6.94
CA ALA A 427 34.74 26.78 7.09
C ALA A 427 34.00 26.53 5.77
N GLU A 428 34.55 26.97 4.64
CA GLU A 428 33.96 26.75 3.29
C GLU A 428 34.08 25.28 2.83
N ARG A 429 34.93 24.48 3.48
CA ARG A 429 35.21 23.07 3.15
C ARG A 429 34.66 22.09 4.19
N GLU A 430 33.85 22.55 5.15
CA GLU A 430 33.26 21.73 6.21
C GLU A 430 32.57 20.46 5.69
N LEU A 431 31.76 20.58 4.63
CA LEU A 431 31.06 19.44 4.03
C LEU A 431 32.04 18.45 3.39
N ALA A 432 33.12 18.94 2.78
CA ALA A 432 34.16 18.11 2.19
C ALA A 432 34.79 17.19 3.23
N TYR A 433 35.11 17.70 4.42
CA TYR A 433 35.69 16.89 5.51
C TYR A 433 34.75 15.73 5.91
N ARG A 434 33.45 16.02 6.03
CA ARG A 434 32.43 15.00 6.34
C ARG A 434 32.30 13.94 5.25
N ASN A 435 32.38 14.37 3.99
CA ASN A 435 32.32 13.46 2.85
C ASN A 435 33.57 12.57 2.74
N ILE A 436 34.76 13.12 3.03
CA ILE A 436 36.00 12.34 3.08
C ILE A 436 36.00 11.34 4.23
N GLU A 437 35.43 11.68 5.40
CA GLU A 437 35.27 10.72 6.50
C GLU A 437 34.52 9.45 6.08
N LYS A 438 33.52 9.58 5.19
CA LYS A 438 32.78 8.42 4.63
C LYS A 438 33.62 7.54 3.69
N LEU A 439 34.59 8.14 3.01
CA LEU A 439 35.54 7.44 2.14
C LEU A 439 36.66 6.78 2.97
N GLN A 440 37.00 7.36 4.13
CA GLN A 440 38.19 7.08 4.93
C GLN A 440 37.88 6.91 6.42
N PRO A 441 37.04 5.92 6.80
CA PRO A 441 36.47 5.82 8.14
C PRO A 441 37.46 5.59 9.30
N PHE A 442 38.72 5.24 9.00
CA PHE A 442 39.75 4.89 10.00
C PHE A 442 40.89 5.91 10.10
N TYR A 443 40.91 6.95 9.26
CA TYR A 443 41.95 7.98 9.34
C TYR A 443 41.64 9.03 10.43
N ASN A 444 42.70 9.64 10.96
CA ASN A 444 42.58 10.72 11.95
C ASN A 444 42.04 12.02 11.32
N LYS A 445 41.56 12.94 12.16
CA LYS A 445 40.86 14.16 11.71
C LYS A 445 41.77 15.10 10.93
N GLU A 446 43.05 15.17 11.28
CA GLU A 446 44.06 15.99 10.63
C GLU A 446 44.27 15.54 9.18
N TRP A 447 44.30 14.23 8.95
CA TRP A 447 44.35 13.67 7.61
C TRP A 447 43.07 13.98 6.81
N ILE A 448 41.89 13.82 7.43
CA ILE A 448 40.62 14.13 6.78
C ILE A 448 40.55 15.61 6.34
N VAL A 449 41.01 16.54 7.20
CA VAL A 449 41.07 17.98 6.86
C VAL A 449 42.09 18.24 5.76
N ASN A 450 43.28 17.64 5.82
CA ASN A 450 44.30 17.76 4.79
C ASN A 450 43.76 17.31 3.41
N GLN A 451 43.12 16.15 3.36
CA GLN A 451 42.57 15.60 2.13
C GLN A 451 41.36 16.40 1.61
N GLY A 452 40.46 16.82 2.51
CA GLY A 452 39.32 17.66 2.12
C GLY A 452 39.72 19.02 1.53
N ASN A 453 40.81 19.61 2.03
CA ASN A 453 41.38 20.84 1.47
C ASN A 453 41.96 20.67 0.07
N LYS A 454 42.42 19.46 -0.27
CA LYS A 454 43.01 19.11 -1.57
C LYS A 454 41.99 18.65 -2.61
N ILE A 455 40.71 18.50 -2.25
CA ILE A 455 39.68 18.09 -3.21
C ILE A 455 39.62 19.12 -4.36
N PRO A 456 39.70 18.67 -5.63
CA PRO A 456 39.65 19.56 -6.79
C PRO A 456 38.36 20.40 -6.84
N GLU A 457 38.48 21.63 -7.33
CA GLU A 457 37.31 22.47 -7.64
C GLU A 457 36.38 21.77 -8.63
N GLY A 458 35.07 21.99 -8.48
CA GLY A 458 34.05 21.32 -9.29
C GLY A 458 33.69 19.89 -8.85
N SER A 459 34.41 19.29 -7.90
CA SER A 459 34.04 18.00 -7.34
C SER A 459 32.71 18.06 -6.59
N LYS A 460 31.85 17.07 -6.81
CA LYS A 460 30.56 16.95 -6.12
C LYS A 460 30.71 16.71 -4.61
N LEU A 461 31.87 16.18 -4.18
CA LEU A 461 32.23 16.03 -2.77
C LEU A 461 32.34 17.37 -2.01
N LEU A 462 32.43 18.51 -2.71
CA LEU A 462 32.45 19.84 -2.08
C LEU A 462 31.05 20.38 -1.81
N THR A 463 30.05 19.92 -2.55
CA THR A 463 28.73 20.58 -2.63
C THR A 463 27.57 19.69 -2.22
N THR A 464 27.75 18.36 -2.24
CA THR A 464 26.66 17.41 -1.99
C THR A 464 27.06 16.40 -0.91
N GLU A 465 26.20 16.19 0.08
CA GLU A 465 26.43 15.23 1.17
C GLU A 465 26.47 13.78 0.64
N VAL A 466 27.52 13.04 1.01
CA VAL A 466 27.68 11.61 0.73
C VAL A 466 26.90 10.80 1.76
N LEU A 467 25.93 10.03 1.28
CA LEU A 467 25.13 9.14 2.10
C LEU A 467 25.89 7.84 2.42
N SER A 468 26.55 7.26 1.41
CA SER A 468 27.35 6.03 1.56
C SER A 468 28.37 5.88 0.44
N VAL A 469 29.42 5.10 0.69
CA VAL A 469 30.35 4.62 -0.33
C VAL A 469 30.42 3.10 -0.28
N THR A 470 30.19 2.43 -1.40
CA THR A 470 30.21 0.96 -1.46
C THR A 470 31.09 0.47 -2.61
N GLY A 471 31.94 -0.51 -2.33
CA GLY A 471 32.80 -1.13 -3.32
C GLY A 471 32.05 -2.01 -4.31
N MET A 472 32.58 -2.10 -5.53
CA MET A 472 32.01 -2.83 -6.63
C MET A 472 33.07 -3.63 -7.38
N LYS A 473 32.64 -4.75 -7.96
CA LYS A 473 33.45 -5.62 -8.81
C LYS A 473 32.58 -6.10 -9.97
N ASP A 474 33.03 -5.92 -11.20
CA ASP A 474 32.33 -6.36 -12.41
C ASP A 474 30.84 -5.90 -12.45
N GLY A 475 30.59 -4.66 -12.01
CA GLY A 475 29.25 -4.06 -11.96
C GLY A 475 28.34 -4.54 -10.82
N GLN A 476 28.83 -5.38 -9.91
CA GLN A 476 28.07 -5.86 -8.74
C GLN A 476 28.64 -5.29 -7.45
N PHE A 477 27.79 -5.12 -6.43
CA PHE A 477 28.23 -4.69 -5.11
C PHE A 477 29.06 -5.77 -4.41
N VAL A 478 30.13 -5.32 -3.75
CA VAL A 478 30.95 -6.15 -2.86
C VAL A 478 30.65 -5.76 -1.43
N THR A 479 30.09 -6.69 -0.67
CA THR A 479 29.66 -6.47 0.71
C THR A 479 30.56 -7.11 1.75
N ASP A 480 31.72 -7.61 1.33
CA ASP A 480 32.73 -8.27 2.14
C ASP A 480 34.11 -7.66 1.79
N LEU A 481 35.22 -8.23 2.29
CA LEU A 481 36.58 -7.75 2.04
C LEU A 481 37.18 -8.29 0.73
N SER A 482 36.37 -8.79 -0.20
CA SER A 482 36.87 -9.17 -1.54
C SER A 482 37.35 -7.94 -2.31
N ASP A 483 38.19 -8.16 -3.32
CA ASP A 483 38.76 -7.05 -4.08
C ASP A 483 37.70 -6.35 -4.94
N VAL A 484 37.91 -5.04 -5.12
CA VAL A 484 37.01 -4.14 -5.87
C VAL A 484 37.81 -3.42 -6.96
N ASP A 485 37.14 -3.09 -8.05
CA ASP A 485 37.69 -2.28 -9.15
C ASP A 485 37.00 -0.92 -9.31
N HIS A 486 35.81 -0.76 -8.70
CA HIS A 486 35.09 0.51 -8.63
C HIS A 486 34.51 0.73 -7.24
N ILE A 487 34.14 1.97 -6.97
CA ILE A 487 33.28 2.36 -5.86
C ILE A 487 32.08 3.13 -6.39
N MET A 488 30.94 2.97 -5.73
CA MET A 488 29.79 3.85 -5.89
C MET A 488 29.73 4.83 -4.72
N ILE A 489 29.83 6.12 -5.04
CA ILE A 489 29.56 7.22 -4.12
C ILE A 489 28.08 7.58 -4.28
N HIS A 490 27.28 7.32 -3.25
CA HIS A 490 25.84 7.54 -3.23
C HIS A 490 25.53 8.79 -2.41
N TYR A 491 24.88 9.77 -3.02
CA TYR A 491 24.63 11.09 -2.44
C TYR A 491 23.24 11.22 -1.82
N ALA A 492 23.11 12.12 -0.84
CA ALA A 492 21.84 12.39 -0.14
C ALA A 492 20.76 13.00 -1.03
N ASP A 493 21.13 13.62 -2.16
CA ASP A 493 20.21 14.15 -3.19
C ASP A 493 19.60 13.06 -4.10
N GLY A 494 19.97 11.79 -3.88
CA GLY A 494 19.48 10.64 -4.66
C GLY A 494 20.26 10.36 -5.93
N THR A 495 21.40 11.02 -6.15
CA THR A 495 22.31 10.75 -7.27
C THR A 495 23.47 9.84 -6.86
N LYS A 496 24.26 9.39 -7.84
CA LYS A 496 25.48 8.60 -7.61
C LYS A 496 26.62 9.01 -8.55
N GLU A 497 27.84 8.68 -8.15
CA GLU A 497 29.02 8.62 -9.01
C GLU A 497 29.69 7.25 -8.88
N GLU A 498 30.15 6.69 -9.99
CA GLU A 498 31.00 5.50 -10.00
C GLU A 498 32.44 5.92 -10.32
N LYS A 499 33.39 5.52 -9.48
CA LYS A 499 34.81 5.85 -9.63
C LYS A 499 35.63 4.57 -9.68
N ALA A 500 36.53 4.48 -10.66
CA ALA A 500 37.50 3.40 -10.72
C ALA A 500 38.47 3.49 -9.55
N VAL A 501 38.85 2.34 -9.01
CA VAL A 501 39.79 2.22 -7.90
C VAL A 501 40.83 1.14 -8.14
N SER A 502 42.02 1.32 -7.55
CA SER A 502 43.10 0.34 -7.61
C SER A 502 43.59 0.01 -6.19
N ALA A 503 43.73 -1.28 -5.90
CA ALA A 503 44.25 -1.72 -4.61
C ALA A 503 45.68 -1.22 -4.42
N LYS A 504 45.97 -0.62 -3.27
CA LYS A 504 47.35 -0.29 -2.92
C LYS A 504 48.08 -1.52 -2.42
N ALA A 505 49.37 -1.63 -2.80
CA ALA A 505 50.23 -2.73 -2.36
C ALA A 505 50.38 -2.78 -0.83
N THR A 506 50.39 -1.61 -0.19
CA THR A 506 50.44 -1.44 1.27
C THR A 506 49.46 -0.33 1.67
N SER A 507 48.67 -0.58 2.73
CA SER A 507 47.84 0.44 3.38
C SER A 507 48.71 1.28 4.32
N ASN A 508 48.41 2.59 4.47
CA ASN A 508 49.09 3.42 5.47
C ASN A 508 48.45 3.30 6.87
N VAL A 509 47.32 2.61 6.97
CA VAL A 509 46.69 2.23 8.23
C VAL A 509 46.68 0.71 8.29
N GLU A 510 47.23 0.13 9.35
CA GLU A 510 47.22 -1.31 9.56
C GLU A 510 45.77 -1.84 9.64
N GLN A 511 45.61 -3.13 9.32
CA GLN A 511 44.33 -3.84 9.44
C GLN A 511 43.19 -3.29 8.57
N VAL A 512 43.46 -2.57 7.48
CA VAL A 512 42.44 -2.18 6.50
C VAL A 512 42.93 -2.39 5.06
N LYS A 513 41.98 -2.52 4.12
CA LYS A 513 42.28 -2.46 2.69
C LYS A 513 42.17 -1.02 2.22
N GLU A 514 43.17 -0.55 1.49
CA GLU A 514 43.22 0.81 0.95
C GLU A 514 43.25 0.77 -0.58
N TYR A 515 42.42 1.62 -1.20
CA TYR A 515 42.33 1.73 -2.65
C TYR A 515 42.56 3.18 -3.07
N GLY A 516 43.41 3.40 -4.07
CA GLY A 516 43.52 4.70 -4.74
C GLY A 516 42.28 4.96 -5.59
N ILE A 517 41.75 6.20 -5.58
CA ILE A 517 40.58 6.57 -6.38
C ILE A 517 41.04 7.43 -7.57
N THR A 518 40.65 7.03 -8.77
CA THR A 518 40.96 7.78 -10.00
C THR A 518 40.42 9.21 -9.92
N ASP A 519 41.23 10.18 -10.33
CA ASP A 519 40.92 11.62 -10.39
C ASP A 519 40.63 12.33 -9.05
N LEU A 520 40.94 11.72 -7.89
CA LEU A 520 40.83 12.35 -6.56
C LEU A 520 42.18 12.52 -5.84
N GLY A 521 43.30 12.42 -6.56
CA GLY A 521 44.64 12.65 -6.01
C GLY A 521 45.00 11.68 -4.89
N ASP A 522 45.36 12.20 -3.72
CA ASP A 522 45.76 11.41 -2.54
C ASP A 522 44.56 10.78 -1.79
N VAL A 523 43.33 11.13 -2.17
CA VAL A 523 42.13 10.59 -1.52
C VAL A 523 41.99 9.12 -1.87
N VAL A 524 41.99 8.30 -0.83
CA VAL A 524 41.76 6.85 -0.89
C VAL A 524 40.37 6.47 -0.45
N TYR A 525 39.94 5.28 -0.87
CA TYR A 525 38.79 4.57 -0.34
C TYR A 525 39.25 3.45 0.58
N ILE A 526 38.66 3.40 1.78
CA ILE A 526 38.79 2.29 2.71
C ILE A 526 37.39 1.75 3.01
N PRO A 527 37.11 0.46 2.70
CA PRO A 527 35.87 -0.17 3.14
C PRO A 527 35.72 -0.04 4.66
N ASN A 528 34.52 0.29 5.14
CA ASN A 528 34.22 0.35 6.57
C ASN A 528 34.15 -1.07 7.17
N MET A 529 35.29 -1.76 7.22
CA MET A 529 35.54 -3.12 7.68
C MET A 529 37.02 -3.25 8.05
N VAL A 530 37.32 -4.06 9.06
CA VAL A 530 38.69 -4.33 9.52
C VAL A 530 39.19 -5.64 8.91
N VAL A 531 40.43 -5.71 8.46
CA VAL A 531 41.11 -6.91 7.92
C VAL A 531 41.78 -7.66 9.07
N LYS A 532 41.29 -8.87 9.35
CA LYS A 532 41.80 -9.77 10.41
C LYS A 532 41.60 -11.23 10.02
N ASP A 533 42.34 -12.13 10.66
CA ASP A 533 42.05 -13.56 10.56
C ASP A 533 40.79 -13.90 11.35
N ARG A 534 39.77 -14.35 10.62
CA ARG A 534 38.46 -14.75 11.17
C ARG A 534 38.11 -16.19 10.80
N THR A 535 39.09 -16.97 10.36
CA THR A 535 38.87 -18.30 9.78
C THR A 535 38.11 -19.22 10.75
N GLN A 536 38.54 -19.25 12.02
CA GLN A 536 37.89 -20.05 13.05
C GLN A 536 36.46 -19.56 13.34
N LEU A 537 36.27 -18.26 13.54
CA LEU A 537 34.96 -17.66 13.83
C LEU A 537 33.95 -17.88 12.70
N ILE A 538 34.37 -17.69 11.44
CA ILE A 538 33.56 -17.97 10.25
C ILE A 538 33.18 -19.46 10.22
N THR A 539 34.13 -20.36 10.48
CA THR A 539 33.89 -21.80 10.52
C THR A 539 32.86 -22.18 11.59
N ASP A 540 33.01 -21.63 12.80
CA ASP A 540 32.12 -21.93 13.93
C ASP A 540 30.72 -21.38 13.71
N ILE A 541 30.59 -20.13 13.25
CA ILE A 541 29.29 -19.52 12.90
C ILE A 541 28.63 -20.30 11.77
N LYS A 542 29.37 -20.67 10.73
CA LYS A 542 28.86 -21.52 9.65
C LYS A 542 28.32 -22.84 10.18
N ALA A 543 29.05 -23.52 11.07
CA ALA A 543 28.61 -24.77 11.67
C ALA A 543 27.29 -24.60 12.47
N LYS A 544 27.16 -23.51 13.25
CA LYS A 544 25.92 -23.20 13.99
C LYS A 544 24.73 -22.94 13.06
N LEU A 545 24.91 -22.17 11.99
CA LEU A 545 23.85 -21.87 11.03
C LEU A 545 23.48 -23.07 10.15
N ALA A 546 24.47 -23.87 9.72
CA ALA A 546 24.26 -25.06 8.90
C ALA A 546 23.44 -26.14 9.63
N GLY A 547 23.52 -26.18 10.96
CA GLY A 547 22.73 -27.08 11.81
C GLY A 547 21.24 -26.72 11.94
N VAL A 548 20.79 -25.59 11.39
CA VAL A 548 19.37 -25.23 11.38
C VAL A 548 18.65 -26.00 10.28
N GLU A 549 17.53 -26.61 10.64
CA GLU A 549 16.56 -27.20 9.72
C GLU A 549 15.28 -26.36 9.68
N LEU A 550 14.66 -26.27 8.50
CA LEU A 550 13.45 -25.44 8.31
C LEU A 550 12.29 -25.92 9.20
N ILE A 551 12.13 -27.24 9.32
CA ILE A 551 11.15 -27.87 10.21
C ILE A 551 11.85 -28.32 11.50
N SER A 552 12.01 -27.39 12.44
CA SER A 552 12.72 -27.60 13.72
C SER A 552 12.00 -26.93 14.90
N PRO A 553 12.25 -27.36 16.15
CA PRO A 553 11.70 -26.70 17.33
C PRO A 553 11.99 -25.19 17.39
N GLU A 554 13.20 -24.78 17.01
CA GLU A 554 13.60 -23.37 17.02
C GLU A 554 12.83 -22.53 16.00
N VAL A 555 12.57 -23.06 14.79
CA VAL A 555 11.75 -22.35 13.79
C VAL A 555 10.26 -22.36 14.17
N ARG A 556 9.76 -23.44 14.78
CA ARG A 556 8.38 -23.49 15.33
C ARG A 556 8.14 -22.42 16.40
N ALA A 557 9.16 -22.05 17.15
CA ALA A 557 9.06 -20.99 18.16
C ALA A 557 8.85 -19.59 17.56
N LEU A 558 9.14 -19.40 16.26
CA LEU A 558 8.94 -18.15 15.53
C LEU A 558 7.51 -17.99 15.01
N MET A 559 6.72 -19.08 14.98
CA MET A 559 5.36 -19.07 14.47
C MET A 559 4.43 -18.31 15.42
N ASP A 560 3.55 -17.48 14.88
CA ASP A 560 2.64 -16.66 15.69
C ASP A 560 1.68 -17.58 16.46
N LYS A 561 1.43 -17.30 17.75
CA LYS A 561 0.46 -18.09 18.53
C LYS A 561 -0.95 -17.86 17.99
N ARG A 562 -1.70 -18.95 17.78
CA ARG A 562 -3.12 -18.90 17.41
C ARG A 562 -4.02 -18.97 18.65
N ASN A 563 -5.25 -18.51 18.53
CA ASN A 563 -6.17 -18.40 19.67
C ASN A 563 -6.60 -19.78 20.21
N LYS A 564 -6.70 -20.80 19.35
CA LYS A 564 -7.10 -22.14 19.77
C LYS A 564 -5.87 -22.98 20.17
N PRO A 565 -5.85 -23.63 21.34
CA PRO A 565 -4.70 -24.44 21.76
C PRO A 565 -4.28 -25.52 20.76
N VAL A 566 -5.23 -26.20 20.11
CA VAL A 566 -4.98 -27.25 19.12
C VAL A 566 -4.17 -26.74 17.91
N GLU A 567 -4.41 -25.49 17.49
CA GLU A 567 -3.71 -24.84 16.38
C GLU A 567 -2.25 -24.50 16.69
N ASN A 568 -1.82 -24.63 17.95
CA ASN A 568 -0.44 -24.36 18.38
C ASN A 568 0.41 -25.62 18.54
N SER A 569 -0.12 -26.81 18.20
CA SER A 569 0.67 -28.04 18.21
C SER A 569 1.78 -28.03 17.16
N ASP A 570 2.82 -28.84 17.37
CA ASP A 570 3.96 -28.91 16.47
C ASP A 570 3.58 -29.27 15.03
N ASN A 571 2.58 -30.15 14.84
CA ASN A 571 2.10 -30.50 13.51
C ASN A 571 1.42 -29.33 12.80
N HIS A 572 0.61 -28.53 13.51
CA HIS A 572 0.03 -27.32 12.94
C HIS A 572 1.10 -26.29 12.60
N LYS A 573 2.08 -26.09 13.49
CA LYS A 573 3.21 -25.19 13.24
C LYS A 573 4.08 -25.63 12.07
N ASN A 574 4.31 -26.93 11.88
CA ASN A 574 4.99 -27.46 10.68
C ASN A 574 4.25 -27.03 9.41
N ASN A 575 2.92 -27.05 9.41
CA ASN A 575 2.12 -26.58 8.27
C ASN A 575 2.18 -25.05 8.11
N TYR A 576 2.27 -24.28 9.19
CA TYR A 576 2.50 -22.83 9.10
C TYR A 576 3.85 -22.51 8.46
N ILE A 577 4.91 -23.26 8.80
CA ILE A 577 6.23 -23.11 8.19
C ILE A 577 6.18 -23.45 6.69
N ARG A 578 5.54 -24.58 6.31
CA ARG A 578 5.36 -24.94 4.89
C ARG A 578 4.57 -23.89 4.10
N ASN A 579 3.57 -23.28 4.73
CA ASN A 579 2.80 -22.18 4.13
C ASN A 579 3.61 -20.89 3.93
N LEU A 580 4.87 -20.81 4.39
CA LEU A 580 5.77 -19.72 4.03
C LEU A 580 6.39 -19.89 2.63
N PHE A 581 6.40 -21.11 2.08
CA PHE A 581 7.00 -21.46 0.78
C PHE A 581 8.48 -21.05 0.67
N LEU A 582 9.26 -21.44 1.68
CA LEU A 582 10.67 -21.07 1.80
C LEU A 582 11.63 -22.25 1.59
N GLU A 583 11.15 -23.47 1.31
CA GLU A 583 11.97 -24.68 1.21
C GLU A 583 13.13 -24.55 0.20
N GLU A 584 12.85 -24.13 -1.02
CA GLU A 584 13.86 -23.98 -2.08
C GLU A 584 14.84 -22.85 -1.74
N SER A 585 14.32 -21.72 -1.24
CA SER A 585 15.16 -20.58 -0.84
C SER A 585 16.01 -20.89 0.39
N PHE A 586 15.53 -21.73 1.30
CA PHE A 586 16.26 -22.19 2.48
C PHE A 586 17.41 -23.10 2.05
N LYS A 587 17.15 -24.02 1.10
CA LYS A 587 18.18 -24.87 0.49
C LYS A 587 19.25 -24.04 -0.23
N GLU A 588 18.84 -23.06 -1.04
CA GLU A 588 19.77 -22.11 -1.68
C GLU A 588 20.61 -21.34 -0.66
N THR A 589 20.00 -20.90 0.43
CA THR A 589 20.68 -20.18 1.52
C THR A 589 21.72 -21.08 2.19
N LYS A 590 21.37 -22.32 2.53
CA LYS A 590 22.31 -23.31 3.10
C LYS A 590 23.50 -23.57 2.16
N ALA A 591 23.24 -23.71 0.86
CA ALA A 591 24.28 -23.94 -0.14
C ALA A 591 25.28 -22.79 -0.28
N ASN A 592 24.89 -21.56 0.08
CA ASN A 592 25.70 -20.35 -0.04
C ASN A 592 26.21 -19.81 1.31
N LEU A 593 26.15 -20.60 2.38
CA LEU A 593 26.54 -20.15 3.73
C LEU A 593 27.98 -19.65 3.81
N ASP A 594 28.91 -20.20 3.03
CA ASP A 594 30.31 -19.73 3.01
C ASP A 594 30.41 -18.24 2.68
N LYS A 595 29.73 -17.79 1.62
CA LYS A 595 29.70 -16.38 1.23
C LYS A 595 28.94 -15.53 2.26
N LEU A 596 27.77 -16.00 2.69
CA LEU A 596 26.88 -15.24 3.57
C LEU A 596 27.48 -15.04 4.97
N VAL A 597 28.13 -16.06 5.53
CA VAL A 597 28.77 -15.99 6.85
C VAL A 597 30.00 -15.09 6.79
N LYS A 598 30.82 -15.21 5.75
CA LYS A 598 31.97 -14.32 5.55
C LYS A 598 31.54 -12.85 5.55
N ALA A 599 30.56 -12.49 4.72
CA ALA A 599 30.03 -11.13 4.66
C ALA A 599 29.42 -10.69 6.00
N LEU A 600 28.65 -11.55 6.68
CA LEU A 600 28.09 -11.23 8.00
C LEU A 600 29.19 -10.89 9.02
N VAL A 601 30.20 -11.77 9.13
CA VAL A 601 31.26 -11.64 10.12
C VAL A 601 32.13 -10.40 9.83
N GLU A 602 32.52 -10.16 8.59
CA GLU A 602 33.34 -9.00 8.22
C GLU A 602 32.61 -7.66 8.39
N ASN A 603 31.27 -7.65 8.34
CA ASN A 603 30.49 -6.44 8.64
C ASN A 603 30.25 -6.22 10.14
N GLU A 604 30.25 -7.26 10.97
CA GLU A 604 29.90 -7.21 12.40
C GLU A 604 31.10 -7.18 13.34
N ASP A 605 32.19 -7.83 12.96
CA ASP A 605 33.39 -7.95 13.78
C ASP A 605 34.35 -6.77 13.54
N HIS A 606 33.98 -5.62 14.10
CA HIS A 606 34.74 -4.37 14.08
C HIS A 606 35.66 -4.20 15.31
N GLN A 607 36.30 -5.27 15.74
CA GLN A 607 37.29 -5.22 16.82
C GLN A 607 38.66 -4.77 16.26
N LEU A 608 39.37 -3.80 16.85
CA LEU A 608 40.72 -3.36 16.37
C LEU A 608 41.90 -4.04 17.07
N ASN A 609 41.79 -4.40 18.35
CA ASN A 609 42.79 -5.21 19.06
C ASN A 609 42.26 -6.61 19.37
N SER A 610 43.10 -7.64 19.33
CA SER A 610 42.64 -9.04 19.45
C SER A 610 42.07 -9.33 20.84
N ASP A 611 40.85 -9.88 20.90
CA ASP A 611 40.24 -10.41 22.12
C ASP A 611 39.34 -11.61 21.83
N GLU A 612 39.64 -12.76 22.45
CA GLU A 612 38.89 -14.01 22.31
C GLU A 612 37.46 -13.90 22.89
N ALA A 613 37.26 -13.06 23.92
CA ALA A 613 35.96 -12.94 24.58
C ALA A 613 34.92 -12.33 23.64
N THR A 614 35.25 -11.25 22.91
CA THR A 614 34.37 -10.64 21.90
C THR A 614 33.96 -11.60 20.77
N MET A 615 34.89 -12.42 20.28
CA MET A 615 34.58 -13.44 19.26
C MET A 615 33.60 -14.49 19.80
N LYS A 616 33.80 -14.96 21.04
CA LYS A 616 32.87 -15.86 21.74
C LYS A 616 31.49 -15.23 21.93
N ALA A 617 31.42 -13.93 22.22
CA ALA A 617 30.14 -13.24 22.37
C ALA A 617 29.37 -13.14 21.05
N LEU A 618 30.05 -12.84 19.94
CA LEU A 618 29.41 -12.86 18.61
C LEU A 618 28.93 -14.27 18.24
N LEU A 619 29.76 -15.28 18.45
CA LEU A 619 29.39 -16.68 18.22
C LEU A 619 28.17 -17.09 19.06
N LYS A 620 28.15 -16.73 20.35
CA LYS A 620 27.01 -17.00 21.23
C LYS A 620 25.74 -16.28 20.77
N LYS A 621 25.85 -15.02 20.35
CA LYS A 621 24.71 -14.25 19.82
C LYS A 621 24.12 -14.90 18.56
N VAL A 622 24.98 -15.41 17.68
CA VAL A 622 24.57 -16.22 16.52
C VAL A 622 23.89 -17.50 16.99
N GLU A 623 24.49 -18.26 17.90
CA GLU A 623 23.94 -19.53 18.39
C GLU A 623 22.55 -19.36 19.00
N ASP A 624 22.39 -18.37 19.89
CA ASP A 624 21.13 -18.06 20.57
C ASP A 624 20.03 -17.61 19.58
N ASN A 625 20.38 -17.18 18.37
CA ASN A 625 19.44 -16.66 17.36
C ASN A 625 19.55 -17.33 15.98
N LYS A 626 20.22 -18.48 15.86
CA LYS A 626 20.57 -19.14 14.60
C LYS A 626 19.36 -19.33 13.67
N ALA A 627 18.20 -19.71 14.23
CA ALA A 627 16.97 -19.90 13.47
C ALA A 627 16.44 -18.58 12.88
N LYS A 628 16.45 -17.49 13.65
CA LYS A 628 16.01 -16.16 13.17
C LYS A 628 16.92 -15.68 12.05
N ILE A 629 18.25 -15.79 12.23
CA ILE A 629 19.23 -15.38 11.22
C ILE A 629 19.04 -16.17 9.92
N MET A 630 18.91 -17.51 10.02
CA MET A 630 18.66 -18.35 8.84
C MET A 630 17.35 -18.02 8.12
N MET A 631 16.27 -17.79 8.87
CA MET A 631 14.99 -17.42 8.27
C MET A 631 15.02 -16.04 7.60
N ALA A 632 15.74 -15.07 8.18
CA ALA A 632 15.91 -13.74 7.59
C ALA A 632 16.73 -13.79 6.29
N LEU A 633 17.87 -14.49 6.29
CA LEU A 633 18.68 -14.69 5.08
C LEU A 633 17.85 -15.39 3.99
N THR A 634 17.08 -16.41 4.37
CA THR A 634 16.19 -17.13 3.45
C THR A 634 15.12 -16.22 2.86
N TYR A 635 14.45 -15.42 3.68
CA TYR A 635 13.42 -14.49 3.25
C TYR A 635 13.97 -13.40 2.31
N LEU A 636 15.09 -12.78 2.68
CA LEU A 636 15.75 -11.77 1.85
C LEU A 636 16.23 -12.37 0.51
N ASN A 637 16.74 -13.61 0.52
CA ASN A 637 17.09 -14.33 -0.70
C ASN A 637 15.87 -14.62 -1.59
N ARG A 638 14.70 -14.91 -1.00
CA ARG A 638 13.47 -15.21 -1.73
C ARG A 638 12.85 -13.99 -2.40
N TYR A 639 12.78 -12.86 -1.70
CA TYR A 639 11.97 -11.70 -2.09
C TYR A 639 12.77 -10.46 -2.52
N TYR A 640 14.07 -10.40 -2.24
CA TYR A 640 14.96 -9.30 -2.65
C TYR A 640 16.10 -9.79 -3.55
N GLY A 641 15.91 -10.95 -4.19
CA GLY A 641 16.85 -11.56 -5.13
C GLY A 641 16.76 -11.04 -6.57
N PHE A 642 15.83 -10.14 -6.85
CA PHE A 642 15.65 -9.50 -8.15
C PHE A 642 16.77 -8.50 -8.48
N LYS A 643 16.80 -8.05 -9.73
CA LYS A 643 17.84 -7.16 -10.26
C LYS A 643 17.26 -5.85 -10.80
N TYR A 644 18.07 -4.80 -10.75
CA TYR A 644 17.88 -3.56 -11.52
C TYR A 644 18.83 -3.63 -12.72
N ASN A 645 18.29 -3.95 -13.91
CA ASN A 645 19.08 -4.44 -15.03
C ASN A 645 19.92 -5.66 -14.59
N ASP A 646 21.25 -5.57 -14.63
CA ASP A 646 22.15 -6.64 -14.20
C ASP A 646 22.52 -6.57 -12.71
N MET A 647 22.28 -5.44 -12.04
CA MET A 647 22.73 -5.17 -10.68
C MET A 647 21.78 -5.80 -9.64
N SER A 648 22.31 -6.66 -8.78
CA SER A 648 21.53 -7.21 -7.65
C SER A 648 21.71 -6.38 -6.38
N ILE A 649 20.60 -6.02 -5.74
CA ILE A 649 20.59 -5.36 -4.42
C ILE A 649 20.51 -6.36 -3.26
N LYS A 650 20.48 -7.67 -3.54
CA LYS A 650 20.26 -8.71 -2.53
C LYS A 650 21.28 -8.61 -1.38
N ASP A 651 22.55 -8.53 -1.74
CA ASP A 651 23.65 -8.52 -0.76
C ASP A 651 23.66 -7.18 0.01
N LEU A 652 23.31 -6.06 -0.63
CA LEU A 652 23.09 -4.78 0.08
C LEU A 652 21.96 -4.90 1.11
N MET A 653 20.84 -5.50 0.72
CA MET A 653 19.69 -5.71 1.58
C MET A 653 19.98 -6.69 2.72
N MET A 654 21.02 -7.51 2.63
CA MET A 654 21.46 -8.38 3.73
C MET A 654 22.47 -7.69 4.64
N PHE A 655 23.49 -7.03 4.08
CA PHE A 655 24.71 -6.70 4.81
C PHE A 655 25.10 -5.22 4.84
N LYS A 656 24.44 -4.36 4.06
CA LYS A 656 24.79 -2.93 3.93
C LYS A 656 23.61 -1.99 4.23
N PRO A 657 23.04 -1.99 5.46
CA PRO A 657 22.04 -1.00 5.85
C PRO A 657 22.59 0.44 5.79
N ASP A 658 23.91 0.60 5.90
CA ASP A 658 24.65 1.85 5.76
C ASP A 658 24.58 2.46 4.35
N PHE A 659 24.25 1.66 3.32
CA PHE A 659 24.00 2.16 1.95
C PHE A 659 22.94 3.27 1.91
N TYR A 660 21.96 3.22 2.81
CA TYR A 660 20.90 4.22 2.93
C TYR A 660 21.16 5.25 4.05
N GLY A 661 22.42 5.38 4.49
CA GLY A 661 22.84 6.31 5.54
C GLY A 661 22.40 5.89 6.94
N LYS A 662 22.08 4.60 7.15
CA LYS A 662 21.67 4.06 8.45
C LYS A 662 22.73 3.16 9.03
N ASN A 663 23.33 3.58 10.15
CA ASN A 663 24.30 2.79 10.89
C ASN A 663 23.59 1.84 11.87
N VAL A 664 23.18 0.66 11.38
CA VAL A 664 22.45 -0.36 12.15
C VAL A 664 23.25 -1.65 12.13
N SER A 665 23.30 -2.38 13.26
CA SER A 665 23.89 -3.71 13.31
C SER A 665 23.16 -4.65 12.34
N VAL A 666 23.92 -5.25 11.43
CA VAL A 666 23.51 -6.26 10.47
C VAL A 666 22.93 -7.48 11.19
N ILE A 667 23.58 -8.00 12.22
CA ILE A 667 23.09 -9.18 12.95
C ILE A 667 21.78 -8.88 13.66
N ASP A 668 21.64 -7.73 14.33
CA ASP A 668 20.40 -7.36 15.01
C ASP A 668 19.25 -7.16 14.03
N ARG A 669 19.53 -6.57 12.86
CA ARG A 669 18.55 -6.43 11.78
C ARG A 669 18.09 -7.78 11.24
N LEU A 670 19.00 -8.72 10.99
CA LEU A 670 18.65 -10.08 10.55
C LEU A 670 17.82 -10.80 11.62
N ILE A 671 18.20 -10.69 12.90
CA ILE A 671 17.44 -11.25 14.02
C ILE A 671 16.01 -10.67 14.03
N GLN A 672 15.85 -9.36 13.82
CA GLN A 672 14.54 -8.71 13.82
C GLN A 672 13.66 -9.19 12.65
N ILE A 673 14.19 -9.24 11.42
CA ILE A 673 13.46 -9.72 10.23
C ILE A 673 13.00 -11.16 10.44
N GLY A 674 13.87 -12.03 10.94
CA GLY A 674 13.58 -13.44 11.16
C GLY A 674 12.82 -13.76 12.44
N SER A 675 12.39 -12.76 13.21
CA SER A 675 11.90 -12.98 14.58
C SER A 675 10.47 -13.53 14.66
N ARG A 676 9.64 -13.38 13.62
CA ARG A 676 8.20 -13.70 13.66
C ARG A 676 7.65 -14.13 12.31
N GLU A 677 6.63 -15.00 12.35
CA GLU A 677 5.93 -15.52 11.17
C GLU A 677 5.48 -14.42 10.20
N HIS A 678 4.82 -13.37 10.70
CA HIS A 678 4.23 -12.36 9.83
C HIS A 678 5.24 -11.49 9.06
N PHE A 679 6.50 -11.45 9.48
CA PHE A 679 7.57 -10.81 8.70
C PHE A 679 8.08 -11.69 7.56
N LEU A 680 7.74 -12.99 7.57
CA LEU A 680 8.28 -13.99 6.65
C LEU A 680 7.26 -14.45 5.60
N LYS A 681 6.01 -14.00 5.68
CA LYS A 681 4.94 -14.42 4.77
C LYS A 681 5.01 -13.74 3.40
N GLY A 682 4.74 -14.52 2.35
CA GLY A 682 4.66 -14.03 0.97
C GLY A 682 3.49 -13.08 0.71
N ASP A 683 2.33 -13.36 1.32
CA ASP A 683 1.11 -12.55 1.21
C ASP A 683 1.16 -11.25 2.04
N ARG A 684 2.27 -11.02 2.76
CA ARG A 684 2.52 -9.84 3.58
C ARG A 684 3.83 -9.13 3.25
N THR A 685 4.41 -9.37 2.07
CA THR A 685 5.71 -8.77 1.68
C THR A 685 5.75 -7.24 1.80
N GLN A 686 4.68 -6.55 1.43
CA GLN A 686 4.57 -5.09 1.55
C GLN A 686 4.47 -4.62 3.02
N ASP A 687 3.70 -5.34 3.84
CA ASP A 687 3.61 -5.07 5.27
C ASP A 687 4.95 -5.33 5.97
N ALA A 688 5.60 -6.46 5.68
CA ALA A 688 6.90 -6.81 6.23
C ALA A 688 7.95 -5.75 5.85
N TYR A 689 7.91 -5.22 4.62
CA TYR A 689 8.75 -4.08 4.25
C TYR A 689 8.54 -2.91 5.19
N ARG A 690 7.29 -2.44 5.32
CA ARG A 690 6.90 -1.28 6.15
C ARG A 690 7.26 -1.49 7.63
N ASP A 691 7.01 -2.68 8.15
CA ASP A 691 7.03 -2.94 9.58
C ASP A 691 8.43 -3.27 10.12
N VAL A 692 9.31 -3.89 9.31
CA VAL A 692 10.63 -4.34 9.78
C VAL A 692 11.83 -3.94 8.89
N ILE A 693 11.64 -3.62 7.60
CA ILE A 693 12.76 -3.28 6.69
C ILE A 693 12.92 -1.76 6.50
N ALA A 694 11.81 -1.03 6.40
CA ALA A 694 11.77 0.41 6.10
C ALA A 694 12.65 1.27 7.01
N GLY A 695 12.75 0.92 8.30
CA GLY A 695 13.57 1.64 9.27
C GLY A 695 15.07 1.68 8.91
N ALA A 696 15.57 0.64 8.24
CA ALA A 696 16.96 0.53 7.81
C ALA A 696 17.22 1.17 6.43
N THR A 697 16.19 1.41 5.63
CA THR A 697 16.31 2.02 4.28
C THR A 697 15.94 3.50 4.26
N GLY A 698 15.22 3.97 5.29
CA GLY A 698 14.68 5.33 5.33
C GLY A 698 13.57 5.59 4.29
N LYS A 699 13.01 4.54 3.66
CA LYS A 699 11.89 4.66 2.70
C LYS A 699 10.62 4.09 3.32
N GLY A 700 9.54 4.87 3.34
CA GLY A 700 8.34 4.59 4.15
C GLY A 700 7.52 3.38 3.69
N ASN A 701 7.61 3.01 2.41
CA ASN A 701 6.90 1.87 1.82
C ASN A 701 7.70 1.22 0.68
N LEU A 702 7.23 0.04 0.23
CA LEU A 702 7.90 -0.74 -0.80
C LEU A 702 7.97 -0.03 -2.15
N ASN A 703 6.93 0.70 -2.56
CA ASN A 703 6.92 1.40 -3.85
C ASN A 703 7.97 2.51 -3.90
N ASP A 704 8.10 3.31 -2.83
CA ASP A 704 9.12 4.35 -2.73
C ASP A 704 10.52 3.76 -2.77
N PHE A 705 10.71 2.61 -2.15
CA PHE A 705 11.97 1.87 -2.18
C PHE A 705 12.33 1.37 -3.58
N LEU A 706 11.38 0.74 -4.28
CA LEU A 706 11.61 0.27 -5.64
C LEU A 706 11.87 1.45 -6.59
N THR A 707 11.09 2.53 -6.45
CA THR A 707 11.25 3.76 -7.25
C THR A 707 12.59 4.42 -7.03
N TYR A 708 13.01 4.54 -5.78
CA TYR A 708 14.29 5.12 -5.43
C TYR A 708 15.45 4.35 -6.07
N ASN A 709 15.46 3.02 -5.91
CA ASN A 709 16.53 2.18 -6.44
C ASN A 709 16.48 2.06 -7.97
N MET A 710 15.30 2.07 -8.58
CA MET A 710 15.17 2.13 -10.05
C MET A 710 15.87 3.38 -10.58
N LYS A 711 15.52 4.57 -10.06
CA LYS A 711 16.13 5.84 -10.48
C LYS A 711 17.63 5.90 -10.20
N LEU A 712 18.10 5.20 -9.16
CA LEU A 712 19.50 5.19 -8.79
C LEU A 712 20.33 4.23 -9.65
N PHE A 713 19.77 3.09 -10.06
CA PHE A 713 20.52 2.00 -10.69
C PHE A 713 20.21 1.80 -12.18
N THR A 714 19.16 2.42 -12.71
CA THR A 714 18.77 2.33 -14.12
C THR A 714 18.53 3.70 -14.72
N GLU A 715 18.40 3.76 -16.04
CA GLU A 715 17.99 4.97 -16.77
C GLU A 715 16.46 5.08 -16.88
N ASP A 716 15.71 4.12 -16.29
CA ASP A 716 14.26 4.11 -16.35
C ASP A 716 13.70 5.22 -15.46
N THR A 717 12.74 5.98 -16.00
CA THR A 717 12.02 7.02 -15.28
C THR A 717 10.58 6.62 -14.93
N ASP A 718 10.06 5.62 -15.64
CA ASP A 718 8.72 5.07 -15.47
C ASP A 718 8.78 3.68 -14.80
N MET A 719 8.07 3.57 -13.68
CA MET A 719 8.05 2.36 -12.87
C MET A 719 7.38 1.17 -13.57
N ASN A 720 6.35 1.39 -14.39
CA ASN A 720 5.69 0.32 -15.11
C ASN A 720 6.58 -0.24 -16.22
N VAL A 721 7.31 0.63 -16.93
CA VAL A 721 8.30 0.24 -17.94
C VAL A 721 9.39 -0.61 -17.31
N TRP A 722 10.01 -0.12 -16.23
CA TRP A 722 11.03 -0.88 -15.51
C TRP A 722 10.50 -2.20 -14.99
N TYR A 723 9.33 -2.20 -14.34
CA TYR A 723 8.79 -3.39 -13.70
C TYR A 723 8.50 -4.49 -14.71
N LYS A 724 7.87 -4.17 -15.85
CA LYS A 724 7.62 -5.14 -16.93
C LYS A 724 8.92 -5.74 -17.46
N LYS A 725 9.96 -4.90 -17.64
CA LYS A 725 11.30 -5.36 -18.04
C LYS A 725 11.93 -6.26 -16.97
N ALA A 726 11.79 -5.91 -15.69
CA ALA A 726 12.38 -6.67 -14.58
C ALA A 726 11.75 -8.06 -14.39
N ILE A 727 10.50 -8.26 -14.82
CA ILE A 727 9.80 -9.56 -14.73
C ILE A 727 9.80 -10.36 -16.04
N SER A 728 10.26 -9.79 -17.16
CA SER A 728 10.04 -10.35 -18.50
C SER A 728 10.76 -11.67 -18.77
N HIS A 729 11.78 -12.02 -17.99
CA HIS A 729 12.50 -13.30 -18.13
C HIS A 729 11.64 -14.52 -17.80
N THR A 730 10.54 -14.33 -17.07
CA THR A 730 9.59 -15.39 -16.69
C THR A 730 8.13 -15.00 -16.88
N ASN A 731 7.82 -13.72 -17.08
CA ASN A 731 6.44 -13.25 -17.10
C ASN A 731 6.11 -12.54 -18.42
N TYR A 732 4.99 -12.92 -19.03
CA TYR A 732 4.45 -12.25 -20.21
C TYR A 732 3.28 -11.32 -19.81
N VAL A 733 3.36 -10.05 -20.17
CA VAL A 733 2.37 -9.04 -19.76
C VAL A 733 1.65 -8.50 -20.98
N VAL A 734 0.32 -8.57 -20.96
CA VAL A 734 -0.57 -7.98 -21.95
C VAL A 734 -1.35 -6.84 -21.30
N GLU A 735 -1.00 -5.61 -21.66
CA GLU A 735 -1.73 -4.41 -21.22
C GLU A 735 -2.68 -4.00 -22.34
N LYS A 736 -3.98 -3.94 -22.06
CA LYS A 736 -5.00 -3.54 -23.04
C LYS A 736 -5.56 -2.18 -22.68
N GLN A 737 -5.18 -1.19 -23.48
CA GLN A 737 -5.78 0.13 -23.49
C GLN A 737 -7.22 0.03 -24.01
N SER A 738 -8.13 0.82 -23.43
CA SER A 738 -9.50 0.92 -23.92
C SER A 738 -9.53 1.54 -25.32
N SER A 739 -10.37 0.98 -26.19
CA SER A 739 -10.72 1.54 -27.50
C SER A 739 -11.75 2.67 -27.40
N ASN A 740 -12.44 2.81 -26.26
CA ASN A 740 -13.35 3.93 -26.03
C ASN A 740 -12.55 5.21 -25.74
N PRO A 741 -12.68 6.27 -26.55
CA PRO A 741 -11.94 7.52 -26.36
C PRO A 741 -12.05 8.12 -24.96
N ASP A 742 -13.22 7.99 -24.31
CA ASP A 742 -13.45 8.50 -22.95
C ASP A 742 -12.59 7.78 -21.89
N PHE A 743 -12.17 6.55 -22.21
CA PHE A 743 -11.46 5.63 -21.31
C PHE A 743 -10.00 5.37 -21.75
N ALA A 744 -9.62 5.75 -22.97
CA ALA A 744 -8.30 5.48 -23.54
C ALA A 744 -7.13 5.99 -22.68
N ASN A 745 -7.26 7.16 -22.05
CA ASN A 745 -6.20 7.77 -21.23
C ASN A 745 -6.29 7.39 -19.74
N LYS A 746 -7.07 6.36 -19.39
CA LYS A 746 -7.28 5.93 -18.00
C LYS A 746 -6.24 4.88 -17.59
N LYS A 747 -6.09 4.64 -16.29
CA LYS A 747 -5.09 3.67 -15.79
C LYS A 747 -5.44 2.24 -16.18
N TYR A 748 -4.52 1.57 -16.89
CA TYR A 748 -4.60 0.15 -17.27
C TYR A 748 -3.26 -0.58 -17.16
N HIS A 749 -2.18 0.12 -16.84
CA HIS A 749 -0.84 -0.43 -16.75
C HIS A 749 -0.70 -1.40 -15.58
N LEU A 750 0.10 -2.45 -15.75
CA LEU A 750 0.24 -3.54 -14.78
C LEU A 750 0.69 -3.02 -13.42
N TYR A 751 1.75 -2.22 -13.37
CA TYR A 751 2.31 -1.78 -12.10
C TYR A 751 1.36 -0.83 -11.36
N GLU A 752 0.67 0.05 -12.08
CA GLU A 752 -0.36 0.91 -11.49
C GLU A 752 -1.48 0.07 -10.87
N ASN A 753 -1.89 -1.00 -11.57
CA ASN A 753 -2.92 -1.92 -11.10
C ASN A 753 -2.45 -2.84 -9.97
N LEU A 754 -1.16 -3.10 -9.83
CA LEU A 754 -0.58 -3.83 -8.70
C LEU A 754 -0.37 -2.92 -7.48
N ASN A 755 -0.01 -1.65 -7.67
CA ASN A 755 0.41 -0.75 -6.60
C ASN A 755 -0.78 -0.16 -5.81
N ASN A 756 -1.48 -1.03 -5.08
CA ASN A 756 -2.56 -0.68 -4.17
C ASN A 756 -2.58 -1.62 -2.94
N GLY A 757 -3.46 -1.35 -1.98
CA GLY A 757 -3.53 -2.12 -0.73
C GLY A 757 -3.98 -3.58 -0.86
N GLU A 758 -4.60 -3.98 -1.97
CA GLU A 758 -5.04 -5.37 -2.20
C GLU A 758 -3.99 -6.16 -3.01
N HIS A 759 -3.49 -5.59 -4.10
CA HIS A 759 -2.62 -6.28 -5.07
C HIS A 759 -1.12 -6.08 -4.83
N GLY A 760 -0.72 -5.11 -4.01
CA GLY A 760 0.70 -4.77 -3.80
C GLY A 760 1.54 -5.92 -3.25
N ARG A 761 0.89 -6.89 -2.59
CA ARG A 761 1.52 -8.11 -2.07
C ARG A 761 2.06 -9.05 -3.16
N TYR A 762 1.67 -8.87 -4.43
CA TYR A 762 2.12 -9.70 -5.55
C TYR A 762 3.41 -9.16 -6.21
N ILE A 763 3.80 -7.92 -5.91
CA ILE A 763 4.92 -7.22 -6.56
C ILE A 763 6.24 -8.00 -6.39
N LEU A 764 6.63 -8.32 -5.16
CA LEU A 764 7.87 -9.06 -4.89
C LEU A 764 7.82 -10.53 -5.37
N PRO A 765 6.73 -11.30 -5.17
CA PRO A 765 6.61 -12.63 -5.76
C PRO A 765 6.88 -12.66 -7.27
N LEU A 766 6.27 -11.77 -8.06
CA LEU A 766 6.47 -11.69 -9.52
C LEU A 766 7.88 -11.26 -9.92
N LEU A 767 8.50 -10.34 -9.17
CA LEU A 767 9.92 -9.96 -9.37
C LEU A 767 10.90 -11.11 -9.17
N ASN A 768 10.50 -12.15 -8.44
CA ASN A 768 11.37 -13.25 -8.05
C ASN A 768 10.86 -14.62 -8.54
N THR A 769 10.06 -14.68 -9.61
CA THR A 769 9.79 -15.94 -10.31
C THR A 769 11.07 -16.43 -11.01
N LYS A 770 11.31 -17.73 -10.94
CA LYS A 770 12.50 -18.40 -11.48
C LYS A 770 12.10 -19.51 -12.44
N LYS A 771 11.25 -20.43 -11.99
CA LYS A 771 10.79 -21.57 -12.78
C LYS A 771 9.35 -21.41 -13.27
N ALA A 772 8.53 -20.64 -12.54
CA ALA A 772 7.17 -20.35 -12.97
C ALA A 772 7.17 -19.37 -14.13
N HIS A 773 6.46 -19.69 -15.22
CA HIS A 773 6.25 -18.78 -16.32
C HIS A 773 4.82 -18.26 -16.28
N MET A 774 4.64 -17.06 -15.72
CA MET A 774 3.31 -16.46 -15.59
C MET A 774 2.95 -15.66 -16.83
N PHE A 775 1.66 -15.42 -17.03
CA PHE A 775 1.20 -14.32 -17.86
C PHE A 775 0.11 -13.54 -17.16
N LEU A 776 0.07 -12.24 -17.44
CA LEU A 776 -0.83 -11.29 -16.81
C LEU A 776 -1.55 -10.48 -17.88
N ILE A 777 -2.87 -10.32 -17.74
CA ILE A 777 -3.68 -9.44 -18.59
C ILE A 777 -4.17 -8.28 -17.74
N SER A 778 -3.80 -7.06 -18.10
CA SER A 778 -4.14 -5.85 -17.36
C SER A 778 -5.04 -4.93 -18.18
N THR A 779 -6.18 -4.55 -17.61
CA THR A 779 -7.14 -3.60 -18.17
C THR A 779 -7.48 -2.51 -17.14
N TYR A 780 -8.38 -1.57 -17.47
CA TYR A 780 -8.86 -0.58 -16.51
C TYR A 780 -9.80 -1.15 -15.43
N ASN A 781 -10.35 -2.36 -15.63
CA ASN A 781 -11.35 -2.97 -14.74
C ASN A 781 -10.86 -4.26 -14.08
N THR A 782 -10.01 -5.03 -14.76
CA THR A 782 -9.60 -6.37 -14.37
C THR A 782 -8.08 -6.55 -14.41
N LEU A 783 -7.58 -7.47 -13.58
CA LEU A 783 -6.19 -7.91 -13.58
C LEU A 783 -6.15 -9.44 -13.50
N ALA A 784 -5.83 -10.09 -14.60
CA ALA A 784 -5.85 -11.54 -14.71
C ALA A 784 -4.48 -12.18 -14.52
N PHE A 785 -4.44 -13.34 -13.88
CA PHE A 785 -3.23 -14.10 -13.59
C PHE A 785 -3.40 -15.55 -14.01
N SER A 786 -2.44 -16.07 -14.77
CA SER A 786 -2.34 -17.49 -15.11
C SER A 786 -0.88 -17.85 -15.44
N ALA A 787 -0.66 -19.11 -15.76
CA ALA A 787 0.66 -19.66 -16.03
C ALA A 787 0.68 -20.50 -17.31
N PHE A 788 1.80 -20.46 -18.04
CA PHE A 788 1.97 -21.23 -19.26
C PHE A 788 1.96 -22.75 -19.00
N GLU A 789 2.52 -23.19 -17.88
CA GLU A 789 2.56 -24.59 -17.46
C GLU A 789 1.16 -25.17 -17.24
N LYS A 790 0.18 -24.33 -16.86
CA LYS A 790 -1.23 -24.72 -16.76
C LYS A 790 -1.80 -25.16 -18.12
N TYR A 791 -1.29 -24.62 -19.22
CA TYR A 791 -1.70 -24.98 -20.58
C TYR A 791 -0.78 -26.03 -21.22
N GLY A 792 0.07 -26.68 -20.42
CA GLY A 792 1.08 -27.64 -20.88
C GLY A 792 2.17 -27.01 -21.75
N LYS A 793 2.41 -25.68 -21.64
CA LYS A 793 3.42 -24.95 -22.42
C LYS A 793 4.70 -24.82 -21.60
N ASN A 794 5.55 -25.84 -21.69
CA ASN A 794 6.71 -25.99 -20.80
C ASN A 794 8.01 -25.51 -21.45
N THR A 795 8.05 -25.37 -22.78
CA THR A 795 9.21 -24.87 -23.54
C THR A 795 9.01 -23.42 -24.00
N GLU A 796 10.11 -22.71 -24.25
CA GLU A 796 10.06 -21.32 -24.73
C GLU A 796 9.29 -21.18 -26.05
N ALA A 797 9.53 -22.09 -27.01
CA ALA A 797 8.84 -22.08 -28.30
C ALA A 797 7.32 -22.29 -28.17
N GLU A 798 6.88 -23.19 -27.28
CA GLU A 798 5.46 -23.39 -27.00
C GLU A 798 4.82 -22.17 -26.34
N ARG A 799 5.54 -21.50 -25.44
CA ARG A 799 5.09 -20.26 -24.80
C ARG A 799 4.93 -19.14 -25.80
N GLU A 800 5.96 -18.89 -26.62
CA GLU A 800 5.92 -17.88 -27.68
C GLU A 800 4.76 -18.10 -28.65
N ALA A 801 4.52 -19.35 -29.09
CA ALA A 801 3.39 -19.66 -29.95
C ALA A 801 2.04 -19.40 -29.26
N PHE A 802 1.94 -19.67 -27.96
CA PHE A 802 0.72 -19.51 -27.17
C PHE A 802 0.37 -18.04 -26.85
N LYS A 803 1.34 -17.11 -26.91
CA LYS A 803 1.09 -15.67 -26.69
C LYS A 803 -0.01 -15.11 -27.60
N LYS A 804 -0.14 -15.61 -28.84
CA LYS A 804 -1.20 -15.21 -29.76
C LYS A 804 -2.61 -15.52 -29.23
N GLU A 805 -2.77 -16.67 -28.57
CA GLU A 805 -4.05 -17.02 -27.93
C GLU A 805 -4.31 -16.12 -26.71
N ILE A 806 -3.28 -15.82 -25.92
CA ILE A 806 -3.39 -14.89 -24.79
C ILE A 806 -3.81 -13.50 -25.27
N ASP A 807 -3.15 -12.97 -26.31
CA ASP A 807 -3.45 -11.67 -26.90
C ASP A 807 -4.86 -11.59 -27.46
N LEU A 808 -5.33 -12.67 -28.10
CA LEU A 808 -6.70 -12.79 -28.58
C LEU A 808 -7.70 -12.72 -27.42
N ARG A 809 -7.53 -13.52 -26.36
CA ARG A 809 -8.46 -13.50 -25.22
C ARG A 809 -8.38 -12.19 -24.44
N ALA A 810 -7.20 -11.59 -24.33
CA ALA A 810 -7.05 -10.26 -23.77
C ALA A 810 -7.83 -9.22 -24.59
N GLN A 811 -7.81 -9.33 -25.93
CA GLN A 811 -8.59 -8.46 -26.81
C GLN A 811 -10.10 -8.67 -26.60
N GLU A 812 -10.56 -9.92 -26.52
CA GLU A 812 -11.96 -10.23 -26.27
C GLU A 812 -12.44 -9.70 -24.89
N GLN A 813 -11.58 -9.78 -23.86
CA GLN A 813 -11.87 -9.23 -22.53
C GLN A 813 -12.02 -7.70 -22.55
N ILE A 814 -11.09 -6.97 -23.20
CA ILE A 814 -11.21 -5.50 -23.28
C ILE A 814 -12.39 -5.08 -24.18
N ASN A 815 -12.69 -5.82 -25.25
CA ASN A 815 -13.85 -5.57 -26.10
C ASN A 815 -15.16 -5.62 -25.28
N TYR A 816 -15.30 -6.61 -24.39
CA TYR A 816 -16.45 -6.72 -23.47
C TYR A 816 -16.53 -5.55 -22.50
N LEU A 817 -15.41 -5.18 -21.87
CA LEU A 817 -15.38 -4.06 -20.94
C LEU A 817 -15.72 -2.75 -21.66
N ASP A 818 -15.20 -2.55 -22.87
CA ASP A 818 -15.45 -1.37 -23.69
C ASP A 818 -16.89 -1.31 -24.21
N PHE A 819 -17.51 -2.46 -24.50
CA PHE A 819 -18.94 -2.51 -24.80
C PHE A 819 -19.75 -1.89 -23.65
N TRP A 820 -19.41 -2.24 -22.41
CA TRP A 820 -20.05 -1.67 -21.23
C TRP A 820 -19.68 -0.21 -20.98
N SER A 821 -18.47 0.24 -21.30
CA SER A 821 -18.12 1.66 -21.18
C SER A 821 -18.93 2.53 -22.14
N ARG A 822 -19.35 1.99 -23.29
CA ARG A 822 -20.27 2.65 -24.23
C ARG A 822 -21.74 2.57 -23.80
N LEU A 823 -22.16 1.47 -23.18
CA LEU A 823 -23.56 1.21 -22.84
C LEU A 823 -24.00 1.81 -21.50
N ALA A 824 -23.15 1.73 -20.48
CA ALA A 824 -23.52 2.05 -19.11
C ALA A 824 -24.06 3.48 -18.95
N ALA A 825 -25.02 3.63 -18.02
CA ALA A 825 -25.63 4.91 -17.71
C ALA A 825 -24.59 5.92 -17.20
N ASP A 826 -24.73 7.19 -17.58
CA ASP A 826 -23.69 8.21 -17.38
C ASP A 826 -23.37 8.44 -15.90
N ASN A 827 -24.35 8.26 -15.01
CA ASN A 827 -24.19 8.40 -13.56
C ASN A 827 -23.31 7.34 -12.91
N VAL A 828 -23.07 6.20 -13.58
CA VAL A 828 -22.27 5.08 -13.08
C VAL A 828 -21.13 4.67 -14.00
N ARG A 829 -21.08 5.19 -15.23
CA ARG A 829 -20.10 4.79 -16.24
C ARG A 829 -18.66 4.79 -15.70
N ASN A 830 -18.26 5.86 -15.00
CA ASN A 830 -16.91 5.97 -14.45
C ASN A 830 -16.60 4.91 -13.39
N GLN A 831 -17.59 4.30 -12.72
CA GLN A 831 -17.34 3.23 -11.75
C GLN A 831 -16.69 2.00 -12.41
N LEU A 832 -16.86 1.82 -13.73
CA LEU A 832 -16.15 0.80 -14.50
C LEU A 832 -14.62 0.99 -14.49
N LEU A 833 -14.14 2.23 -14.32
CA LEU A 833 -12.73 2.57 -14.11
C LEU A 833 -12.36 2.21 -12.67
N LYS A 834 -12.27 0.90 -12.40
CA LYS A 834 -11.93 0.43 -11.06
C LYS A 834 -10.61 1.01 -10.60
N SER A 835 -9.64 1.22 -11.48
CA SER A 835 -8.38 1.88 -11.14
C SER A 835 -8.49 3.33 -10.62
N GLU A 836 -9.66 3.99 -10.78
CA GLU A 836 -9.96 5.31 -10.19
C GLU A 836 -10.88 5.23 -8.97
N ASN A 837 -11.85 4.32 -8.97
CA ASN A 837 -12.90 4.25 -7.95
C ASN A 837 -12.73 3.12 -6.91
N MET A 838 -11.95 2.09 -7.23
CA MET A 838 -11.65 0.90 -6.41
C MET A 838 -10.25 0.35 -6.78
N VAL A 839 -10.10 -0.98 -6.80
CA VAL A 839 -8.96 -1.68 -7.42
C VAL A 839 -9.51 -2.60 -8.52
N PRO A 840 -8.74 -2.88 -9.60
CA PRO A 840 -9.16 -3.84 -10.61
C PRO A 840 -9.52 -5.19 -9.99
N SER A 841 -10.59 -5.84 -10.45
CA SER A 841 -10.93 -7.17 -9.95
C SER A 841 -9.92 -8.19 -10.45
N ALA A 842 -9.40 -8.99 -9.52
CA ALA A 842 -8.46 -10.03 -9.86
C ALA A 842 -9.18 -11.20 -10.55
N ILE A 843 -8.59 -11.74 -11.61
CA ILE A 843 -9.09 -12.93 -12.31
C ILE A 843 -8.06 -14.03 -12.12
N TRP A 844 -8.43 -15.08 -11.41
CA TRP A 844 -7.55 -16.18 -11.06
C TRP A 844 -7.88 -17.41 -11.89
N ASP A 845 -6.88 -17.93 -12.60
CA ASP A 845 -7.02 -19.18 -13.31
C ASP A 845 -6.79 -20.40 -12.40
N ASN A 846 -7.27 -21.57 -12.81
CA ASN A 846 -7.22 -22.79 -12.02
C ASN A 846 -5.82 -23.44 -11.97
N GLN A 847 -5.65 -24.45 -11.11
CA GLN A 847 -4.40 -25.20 -10.92
C GLN A 847 -4.48 -26.63 -11.47
N ASP A 848 -5.42 -26.91 -12.38
CA ASP A 848 -5.47 -28.17 -13.11
C ASP A 848 -4.46 -28.16 -14.26
N VAL A 849 -3.54 -29.12 -14.24
CA VAL A 849 -2.49 -29.24 -15.24
C VAL A 849 -2.83 -30.40 -16.18
N PRO A 850 -3.02 -30.16 -17.49
CA PRO A 850 -3.32 -31.21 -18.46
C PRO A 850 -2.35 -32.39 -18.36
N GLY A 851 -2.90 -33.60 -18.19
CA GLY A 851 -2.11 -34.83 -18.02
C GLY A 851 -1.55 -35.09 -16.62
N ASN A 852 -1.50 -34.08 -15.75
CA ASN A 852 -0.93 -34.17 -14.39
C ASN A 852 -1.99 -34.04 -13.28
N GLY A 853 -3.15 -33.46 -13.60
CA GLY A 853 -4.24 -33.20 -12.66
C GLY A 853 -4.01 -31.95 -11.80
N TRP A 854 -4.90 -31.75 -10.83
CA TRP A 854 -4.89 -30.60 -9.91
C TRP A 854 -3.65 -30.61 -9.01
N ALA A 855 -2.88 -29.52 -9.02
CA ALA A 855 -1.78 -29.33 -8.09
C ALA A 855 -2.31 -29.00 -6.68
N ASP A 856 -1.81 -29.69 -5.66
CA ASP A 856 -2.18 -29.42 -4.27
C ASP A 856 -1.72 -28.03 -3.81
N ARG A 857 -2.13 -27.64 -2.60
CA ARG A 857 -1.80 -26.31 -2.04
C ARG A 857 -0.30 -26.07 -1.88
N MET A 858 0.47 -27.14 -1.74
CA MET A 858 1.93 -27.06 -1.63
C MET A 858 2.60 -27.07 -3.00
N GLY A 859 1.83 -27.18 -4.08
CA GLY A 859 2.30 -27.18 -5.45
C GLY A 859 2.74 -28.55 -5.94
N HIS A 860 2.28 -29.65 -5.34
CA HIS A 860 2.61 -30.99 -5.84
C HIS A 860 1.46 -31.56 -6.69
N ASN A 861 1.80 -32.18 -7.82
CA ASN A 861 0.85 -32.93 -8.65
C ASN A 861 1.39 -34.36 -8.90
N LYS A 862 0.69 -35.15 -9.74
CA LYS A 862 1.06 -36.56 -10.00
C LYS A 862 2.49 -36.75 -10.54
N ASN A 863 3.05 -35.74 -11.20
CA ASN A 863 4.30 -35.82 -11.95
C ASN A 863 5.38 -34.85 -11.41
N GLY A 864 5.20 -34.29 -10.21
CA GLY A 864 6.20 -33.47 -9.52
C GLY A 864 5.70 -32.10 -9.09
N ASP A 865 6.65 -31.18 -8.89
CA ASP A 865 6.38 -29.83 -8.40
C ASP A 865 5.88 -28.92 -9.52
N TYR A 866 4.77 -28.25 -9.25
CA TYR A 866 4.16 -27.22 -10.07
C TYR A 866 4.63 -25.84 -9.61
N ALA A 867 5.67 -25.34 -10.29
CA ALA A 867 6.36 -24.10 -9.95
C ALA A 867 5.44 -22.88 -9.76
N PRO A 868 4.38 -22.65 -10.58
CA PRO A 868 3.47 -21.51 -10.38
C PRO A 868 2.82 -21.48 -8.98
N VAL A 869 2.53 -22.63 -8.38
CA VAL A 869 2.02 -22.67 -7.00
C VAL A 869 3.12 -22.44 -5.98
N ARG A 870 4.30 -23.06 -6.16
CA ARG A 870 5.46 -22.88 -5.27
C ARG A 870 5.94 -21.43 -5.22
N GLU A 871 5.98 -20.76 -6.36
CA GLU A 871 6.61 -19.44 -6.51
C GLU A 871 5.62 -18.28 -6.40
N PHE A 872 4.34 -18.46 -6.76
CA PHE A 872 3.37 -17.36 -6.82
C PHE A 872 2.05 -17.65 -6.08
N TYR A 873 1.23 -18.61 -6.54
CA TYR A 873 -0.13 -18.78 -5.99
C TYR A 873 -0.14 -19.20 -4.52
N GLY A 874 0.77 -20.09 -4.11
CA GLY A 874 0.93 -20.52 -2.72
C GLY A 874 1.37 -19.38 -1.81
N PRO A 875 2.54 -18.74 -2.05
CA PRO A 875 3.05 -17.64 -1.24
C PRO A 875 2.08 -16.46 -1.10
N THR A 876 1.28 -16.18 -2.13
CA THR A 876 0.32 -15.06 -2.15
C THR A 876 -1.06 -15.42 -1.58
N GLY A 877 -1.27 -16.70 -1.22
CA GLY A 877 -2.55 -17.19 -0.72
C GLY A 877 -3.67 -17.26 -1.77
N LYS A 878 -3.32 -17.33 -3.06
CA LYS A 878 -4.26 -17.33 -4.20
C LYS A 878 -4.44 -18.70 -4.86
N TRP A 879 -3.75 -19.74 -4.37
CA TRP A 879 -4.10 -21.12 -4.68
C TRP A 879 -5.54 -21.42 -4.25
N HIS A 880 -6.25 -22.16 -5.09
CA HIS A 880 -7.61 -22.62 -4.81
C HIS A 880 -7.80 -24.07 -5.28
N GLY A 881 -8.77 -24.77 -4.69
CA GLY A 881 -9.05 -26.17 -4.98
C GLY A 881 -10.25 -26.35 -5.90
N TYR A 882 -10.40 -27.56 -6.44
CA TYR A 882 -11.62 -27.97 -7.13
C TYR A 882 -12.83 -27.92 -6.17
N ASN A 883 -13.87 -27.20 -6.55
CA ASN A 883 -15.11 -27.08 -5.80
C ASN A 883 -16.36 -27.56 -6.57
N GLY A 884 -16.18 -28.12 -7.77
CA GLY A 884 -17.27 -28.61 -8.63
C GLY A 884 -17.91 -27.57 -9.54
N MET A 885 -17.54 -26.29 -9.46
CA MET A 885 -18.09 -25.22 -10.31
C MET A 885 -17.27 -25.04 -11.60
N GLY A 886 -17.85 -24.40 -12.61
CA GLY A 886 -17.14 -24.00 -13.83
C GLY A 886 -16.15 -22.86 -13.59
N ALA A 887 -16.72 -21.73 -13.20
CA ALA A 887 -16.06 -20.55 -12.63
C ALA A 887 -17.03 -19.95 -11.58
N TYR A 888 -16.56 -18.99 -10.79
CA TYR A 888 -17.43 -18.20 -9.93
C TYR A 888 -16.84 -16.82 -9.61
N ALA A 889 -17.70 -15.84 -9.40
CA ALA A 889 -17.35 -14.54 -8.86
C ALA A 889 -17.42 -14.55 -7.32
N TYR A 890 -16.32 -14.19 -6.66
CA TYR A 890 -16.28 -13.90 -5.24
C TYR A 890 -16.75 -12.47 -5.00
N ILE A 891 -17.98 -12.33 -4.49
CA ILE A 891 -18.73 -11.07 -4.44
C ILE A 891 -19.30 -10.78 -3.07
N PHE A 892 -19.56 -9.49 -2.80
CA PHE A 892 -20.22 -9.03 -1.59
C PHE A 892 -21.46 -8.21 -1.90
N SER A 893 -22.36 -8.05 -0.93
CA SER A 893 -23.58 -7.25 -1.10
C SER A 893 -23.28 -5.81 -1.54
N ASN A 894 -22.19 -5.24 -1.01
CA ASN A 894 -21.61 -3.98 -1.48
C ASN A 894 -20.24 -4.27 -2.10
N PRO A 895 -19.90 -3.69 -3.27
CA PRO A 895 -18.61 -3.90 -3.91
C PRO A 895 -17.43 -3.64 -2.96
N GLN A 896 -16.44 -4.53 -2.98
CA GLN A 896 -15.21 -4.43 -2.18
C GLN A 896 -13.98 -4.65 -3.04
N ASN A 897 -12.83 -4.16 -2.57
CA ASN A 897 -11.54 -4.30 -3.26
C ASN A 897 -11.11 -5.76 -3.46
N SER A 898 -11.57 -6.67 -2.59
CA SER A 898 -11.23 -8.10 -2.63
C SER A 898 -12.10 -8.92 -3.59
N GLU A 899 -13.08 -8.32 -4.28
CA GLU A 899 -13.90 -9.01 -5.25
C GLU A 899 -13.07 -9.52 -6.45
N ALA A 900 -13.26 -10.78 -6.80
CA ALA A 900 -12.43 -11.49 -7.77
C ALA A 900 -13.23 -12.55 -8.53
N VAL A 901 -12.70 -13.02 -9.65
CA VAL A 901 -13.23 -14.16 -10.41
C VAL A 901 -12.25 -15.34 -10.28
N TYR A 902 -12.79 -16.53 -10.06
CA TYR A 902 -12.04 -17.77 -9.98
C TYR A 902 -12.52 -18.75 -11.05
N TYR A 903 -11.63 -19.12 -11.97
CA TYR A 903 -11.85 -20.26 -12.85
C TYR A 903 -11.57 -21.55 -12.08
N ILE A 904 -12.41 -22.58 -12.26
CA ILE A 904 -12.24 -23.87 -11.57
C ILE A 904 -12.11 -25.00 -12.59
N ILE A 905 -13.19 -25.42 -13.25
CA ILE A 905 -13.15 -26.40 -14.34
C ILE A 905 -12.81 -25.70 -15.66
N SER A 906 -13.37 -24.51 -15.87
CA SER A 906 -13.14 -23.74 -17.09
C SER A 906 -11.71 -23.22 -17.14
N SER A 907 -11.18 -23.06 -18.35
CA SER A 907 -9.86 -22.45 -18.56
C SER A 907 -10.00 -21.04 -19.11
N MET A 908 -9.30 -20.08 -18.49
CA MET A 908 -9.37 -18.67 -18.87
C MET A 908 -9.03 -18.42 -20.35
N ILE A 909 -7.91 -18.97 -20.82
CA ILE A 909 -7.50 -18.96 -22.23
C ILE A 909 -8.16 -20.11 -23.00
N SER A 910 -9.42 -19.92 -23.35
CA SER A 910 -10.19 -20.78 -24.27
C SER A 910 -11.38 -19.99 -24.82
N ASP A 911 -12.04 -20.51 -25.87
CA ASP A 911 -13.23 -19.85 -26.45
C ASP A 911 -14.38 -19.73 -25.43
N TYR A 912 -14.73 -20.80 -24.72
CA TYR A 912 -15.67 -20.72 -23.58
C TYR A 912 -15.11 -19.88 -22.41
N GLY A 913 -13.79 -19.82 -22.24
CA GLY A 913 -13.14 -19.03 -21.18
C GLY A 913 -13.52 -17.55 -21.22
N THR A 914 -13.57 -16.95 -22.41
CA THR A 914 -14.06 -15.58 -22.63
C THR A 914 -15.55 -15.45 -22.29
N SER A 915 -16.39 -16.41 -22.66
CA SER A 915 -17.82 -16.41 -22.32
C SER A 915 -18.01 -16.46 -20.80
N ALA A 916 -17.32 -17.36 -20.11
CA ALA A 916 -17.29 -17.42 -18.65
C ALA A 916 -16.76 -16.12 -18.02
N PHE A 917 -15.74 -15.47 -18.62
CA PHE A 917 -15.28 -14.16 -18.16
C PHE A 917 -16.42 -13.13 -18.16
N THR A 918 -17.18 -13.04 -19.25
CA THR A 918 -18.31 -12.11 -19.35
C THR A 918 -19.43 -12.44 -18.36
N HIS A 919 -19.66 -13.73 -18.08
CA HIS A 919 -20.61 -14.20 -17.07
C HIS A 919 -20.19 -13.71 -15.67
N GLU A 920 -19.01 -14.08 -15.21
CA GLU A 920 -18.56 -13.77 -13.85
C GLU A 920 -18.32 -12.28 -13.66
N THR A 921 -17.87 -11.58 -14.71
CA THR A 921 -17.68 -10.12 -14.66
C THR A 921 -19.02 -9.38 -14.66
N THR A 922 -20.11 -9.99 -15.17
CA THR A 922 -21.47 -9.48 -14.96
C THR A 922 -21.83 -9.49 -13.48
N HIS A 923 -21.61 -10.60 -12.78
CA HIS A 923 -21.84 -10.69 -11.34
C HIS A 923 -21.00 -9.68 -10.54
N ILE A 924 -19.84 -9.27 -11.05
CA ILE A 924 -19.01 -8.25 -10.41
C ILE A 924 -19.54 -6.84 -10.67
N ASN A 925 -19.89 -6.53 -11.92
CA ASN A 925 -20.16 -5.16 -12.35
C ASN A 925 -21.64 -4.78 -12.37
N ASP A 926 -22.59 -5.72 -12.24
CA ASP A 926 -24.03 -5.41 -12.24
C ASP A 926 -24.48 -4.56 -11.05
N ARG A 927 -23.91 -4.85 -9.88
CA ARG A 927 -24.08 -4.15 -8.61
C ARG A 927 -23.51 -2.74 -8.63
N MET A 928 -22.54 -2.50 -9.51
CA MET A 928 -21.77 -1.27 -9.59
C MET A 928 -22.29 -0.37 -10.73
N ALA A 929 -22.30 -0.89 -11.96
CA ALA A 929 -22.56 -0.13 -13.17
C ALA A 929 -23.72 -0.66 -14.03
N TYR A 930 -23.82 -1.98 -14.27
CA TYR A 930 -24.73 -2.46 -15.33
C TYR A 930 -26.22 -2.29 -15.01
N LEU A 931 -26.57 -2.08 -13.75
CA LEU A 931 -27.93 -1.80 -13.30
C LEU A 931 -28.11 -0.36 -12.79
N GLY A 932 -27.23 0.58 -13.17
CA GLY A 932 -27.44 2.02 -12.96
C GLY A 932 -27.54 2.52 -11.52
N THR A 933 -27.00 1.75 -10.55
CA THR A 933 -27.14 1.84 -9.07
C THR A 933 -28.38 1.20 -8.43
N TRP A 934 -29.40 0.85 -9.22
CA TRP A 934 -30.68 0.41 -8.67
C TRP A 934 -30.68 -1.03 -8.14
N ARG A 935 -29.64 -1.80 -8.41
CA ARG A 935 -29.50 -3.24 -8.07
C ARG A 935 -30.52 -4.12 -8.80
N HIS A 936 -30.37 -5.43 -8.61
CA HIS A 936 -31.22 -6.47 -9.19
C HIS A 936 -32.70 -6.28 -8.84
N ARG A 937 -33.58 -6.55 -9.81
CA ARG A 937 -35.03 -6.51 -9.60
C ARG A 937 -35.46 -7.44 -8.46
N GLU A 938 -36.33 -6.96 -7.60
CA GLU A 938 -36.90 -7.76 -6.52
C GLU A 938 -37.49 -9.09 -7.02
N GLY A 939 -37.17 -10.19 -6.35
CA GLY A 939 -37.61 -11.52 -6.73
C GLY A 939 -36.74 -12.22 -7.77
N THR A 940 -35.67 -11.58 -8.25
CA THR A 940 -34.60 -12.20 -9.05
C THR A 940 -33.34 -12.42 -8.21
N ASP A 941 -32.43 -13.26 -8.70
CA ASP A 941 -31.06 -13.40 -8.17
C ASP A 941 -30.02 -13.19 -9.30
N ILE A 942 -28.74 -13.07 -8.95
CA ILE A 942 -27.62 -12.68 -9.85
C ILE A 942 -27.56 -13.54 -11.12
N GLU A 943 -27.85 -14.83 -11.04
CA GLU A 943 -27.80 -15.75 -12.18
C GLU A 943 -28.87 -15.50 -13.24
N SER A 944 -29.95 -14.81 -12.89
CA SER A 944 -30.91 -14.36 -13.89
C SER A 944 -30.30 -13.36 -14.88
N PHE A 945 -29.17 -12.72 -14.53
CA PHE A 945 -28.57 -11.62 -15.29
C PHE A 945 -27.42 -12.01 -16.20
N ALA A 946 -26.70 -13.09 -15.89
CA ALA A 946 -25.57 -13.52 -16.68
C ALA A 946 -25.99 -14.49 -17.80
N GLN A 947 -26.18 -15.78 -17.51
CA GLN A 947 -26.43 -16.79 -18.54
C GLN A 947 -27.77 -16.58 -19.25
N GLY A 948 -27.75 -16.52 -20.59
CA GLY A 948 -28.94 -16.22 -21.40
C GLY A 948 -29.42 -14.77 -21.33
N MET A 949 -28.56 -13.86 -20.82
CA MET A 949 -28.79 -12.41 -20.91
C MET A 949 -27.49 -11.63 -21.16
N LEU A 950 -26.69 -11.32 -20.13
CA LEU A 950 -25.49 -10.48 -20.24
C LEU A 950 -24.16 -11.26 -20.37
N GLN A 951 -24.24 -12.56 -20.68
CA GLN A 951 -23.09 -13.39 -21.05
C GLN A 951 -22.95 -13.44 -22.58
N SER A 952 -21.74 -13.22 -23.10
CA SER A 952 -21.44 -13.36 -24.53
C SER A 952 -21.43 -14.82 -24.97
N PRO A 953 -22.29 -15.25 -25.92
CA PRO A 953 -22.33 -16.66 -26.33
C PRO A 953 -21.08 -17.11 -27.12
N SER A 954 -20.39 -18.14 -26.62
CA SER A 954 -19.25 -18.80 -27.29
C SER A 954 -19.70 -19.82 -28.32
N LEU A 955 -18.83 -20.14 -29.30
CA LEU A 955 -19.10 -21.21 -30.27
C LEU A 955 -18.88 -22.61 -29.66
N THR A 956 -17.93 -22.72 -28.75
CA THR A 956 -17.69 -23.90 -27.92
C THR A 956 -18.46 -23.75 -26.63
N ASN A 957 -19.51 -24.54 -26.47
CA ASN A 957 -20.47 -24.33 -25.39
C ASN A 957 -21.14 -25.63 -24.97
N TYR A 958 -21.14 -25.90 -23.66
CA TYR A 958 -21.72 -27.10 -23.06
C TYR A 958 -23.12 -26.85 -22.44
N ASN A 959 -23.53 -25.58 -22.31
CA ASN A 959 -24.72 -25.11 -21.60
C ASN A 959 -25.83 -24.55 -22.51
N GLY A 960 -25.62 -24.58 -23.83
CA GLY A 960 -26.65 -24.24 -24.83
C GLY A 960 -26.92 -22.74 -25.02
N GLU A 961 -26.00 -21.85 -24.62
CA GLU A 961 -26.19 -20.40 -24.79
C GLU A 961 -26.14 -19.96 -26.26
N TYR A 962 -25.33 -20.60 -27.12
CA TYR A 962 -25.28 -20.25 -28.55
C TYR A 962 -26.56 -20.69 -29.27
N GLY A 963 -27.34 -19.74 -29.77
CA GLY A 963 -28.68 -19.95 -30.32
C GLY A 963 -29.82 -19.51 -29.40
N SER A 964 -29.49 -19.04 -28.20
CA SER A 964 -30.43 -18.45 -27.24
C SER A 964 -30.41 -16.92 -27.28
N LEU A 965 -31.38 -16.27 -26.64
CA LEU A 965 -31.37 -14.82 -26.46
C LEU A 965 -30.06 -14.39 -25.82
N GLY A 966 -29.42 -13.41 -26.44
CA GLY A 966 -28.07 -13.00 -26.10
C GLY A 966 -27.55 -11.98 -27.10
N LEU A 967 -26.35 -11.48 -26.83
CA LEU A 967 -25.64 -10.56 -27.69
C LEU A 967 -24.14 -10.85 -27.60
N ASN A 968 -23.41 -10.60 -28.69
CA ASN A 968 -21.97 -10.75 -28.69
C ASN A 968 -21.32 -9.44 -28.23
N MET A 969 -20.73 -9.44 -27.04
CA MET A 969 -20.04 -8.26 -26.50
C MET A 969 -18.52 -8.38 -26.55
N ALA A 970 -17.97 -9.52 -26.95
CA ALA A 970 -16.54 -9.84 -26.79
C ALA A 970 -15.83 -10.27 -28.08
N TYR A 971 -16.46 -11.15 -28.88
CA TYR A 971 -15.81 -11.87 -29.96
C TYR A 971 -15.81 -11.08 -31.26
N GLU A 972 -14.67 -11.02 -31.94
CA GLU A 972 -14.58 -10.53 -33.33
C GLU A 972 -14.66 -11.71 -34.30
N ARG A 973 -15.64 -11.68 -35.20
CA ARG A 973 -15.96 -12.75 -36.16
C ARG A 973 -16.21 -12.14 -37.54
N LYS A 974 -16.38 -12.98 -38.56
CA LYS A 974 -16.65 -12.52 -39.93
C LYS A 974 -18.16 -12.44 -40.20
N ASN A 975 -18.57 -11.43 -40.97
CA ASN A 975 -19.94 -11.31 -41.49
C ASN A 975 -20.16 -12.20 -42.74
N ASP A 976 -20.02 -13.50 -42.58
CA ASP A 976 -20.06 -14.48 -43.67
C ASP A 976 -21.41 -15.22 -43.81
N GLY A 977 -22.44 -14.77 -43.07
CA GLY A 977 -23.77 -15.40 -43.06
C GLY A 977 -23.89 -16.62 -42.12
N THR A 978 -22.84 -16.96 -41.38
CA THR A 978 -22.89 -18.05 -40.38
C THR A 978 -23.25 -17.55 -38.96
N GLN A 979 -23.12 -16.25 -38.72
CA GLN A 979 -23.36 -15.61 -37.44
C GLN A 979 -24.85 -15.55 -37.09
N ILE A 980 -25.16 -15.50 -35.79
CA ILE A 980 -26.52 -15.33 -35.25
C ILE A 980 -26.64 -14.17 -34.25
N TYR A 981 -25.52 -13.52 -33.93
CA TYR A 981 -25.44 -12.28 -33.16
C TYR A 981 -24.60 -11.27 -33.97
N ASN A 982 -24.48 -10.03 -33.49
CA ASN A 982 -23.52 -9.09 -34.08
C ASN A 982 -22.12 -9.74 -34.19
N TYR A 983 -21.47 -9.61 -35.35
CA TYR A 983 -20.21 -10.31 -35.61
C TYR A 983 -19.00 -9.62 -34.96
N ASP A 984 -19.10 -8.32 -34.68
CA ASP A 984 -18.07 -7.52 -34.04
C ASP A 984 -18.73 -6.52 -33.06
N PRO A 985 -18.40 -6.57 -31.75
CA PRO A 985 -18.95 -5.65 -30.75
C PRO A 985 -18.46 -4.20 -30.90
N ASN A 986 -17.34 -3.96 -31.57
CA ASN A 986 -16.74 -2.63 -31.71
C ASN A 986 -17.44 -1.76 -32.76
N MET A 987 -18.22 -2.38 -33.67
CA MET A 987 -19.13 -1.64 -34.55
C MET A 987 -20.24 -0.92 -33.78
N LEU A 988 -20.63 -1.47 -32.63
CA LEU A 988 -21.60 -0.90 -31.70
C LEU A 988 -20.94 0.18 -30.83
N SER A 989 -20.52 1.26 -31.51
CA SER A 989 -19.62 2.29 -31.00
C SER A 989 -20.27 3.33 -30.07
N SER A 990 -21.59 3.27 -29.86
CA SER A 990 -22.30 4.11 -28.89
C SER A 990 -23.55 3.41 -28.35
N ARG A 991 -24.10 3.91 -27.24
CA ARG A 991 -25.37 3.44 -26.66
C ARG A 991 -26.52 3.49 -27.67
N GLU A 992 -26.58 4.53 -28.51
CA GLU A 992 -27.60 4.66 -29.55
C GLU A 992 -27.48 3.57 -30.61
N LYS A 993 -26.24 3.23 -31.02
CA LYS A 993 -26.01 2.13 -31.97
C LYS A 993 -26.31 0.76 -31.35
N ILE A 994 -26.02 0.57 -30.06
CA ILE A 994 -26.39 -0.64 -29.33
C ILE A 994 -27.92 -0.76 -29.26
N ASP A 995 -28.62 0.31 -28.91
CA ASP A 995 -30.09 0.32 -28.87
C ASP A 995 -30.70 0.09 -30.26
N HIS A 996 -30.12 0.66 -31.33
CA HIS A 996 -30.52 0.40 -32.71
C HIS A 996 -30.33 -1.08 -33.11
N TYR A 997 -29.18 -1.66 -32.78
CA TYR A 997 -28.94 -3.09 -32.96
C TYR A 997 -29.99 -3.93 -32.22
N MET A 998 -30.23 -3.63 -30.95
CA MET A 998 -31.21 -4.35 -30.13
C MET A 998 -32.62 -4.22 -30.69
N LYS A 999 -32.97 -3.07 -31.26
CA LYS A 999 -34.24 -2.89 -31.96
C LYS A 999 -34.36 -3.81 -33.17
N ASN A 1000 -33.40 -3.77 -34.10
CA ASN A 1000 -33.41 -4.63 -35.29
C ASN A 1000 -33.34 -6.13 -34.93
N TYR A 1001 -32.53 -6.49 -33.94
CA TYR A 1001 -32.44 -7.84 -33.40
C TYR A 1001 -33.81 -8.36 -32.94
N ASN A 1002 -34.55 -7.56 -32.16
CA ASN A 1002 -35.88 -7.93 -31.69
C ASN A 1002 -36.94 -7.88 -32.80
N GLU A 1003 -36.96 -6.84 -33.64
CA GLU A 1003 -37.94 -6.68 -34.72
C GLU A 1003 -37.83 -7.79 -35.77
N SER A 1004 -36.61 -8.29 -36.05
CA SER A 1004 -36.42 -9.43 -36.96
C SER A 1004 -37.05 -10.71 -36.40
N MET A 1005 -36.85 -11.04 -35.12
CA MET A 1005 -37.49 -12.20 -34.50
C MET A 1005 -38.99 -12.04 -34.42
N MET A 1006 -39.50 -10.84 -34.10
CA MET A 1006 -40.94 -10.59 -34.07
C MET A 1006 -41.59 -10.74 -35.45
N MET A 1007 -40.92 -10.33 -36.53
CA MET A 1007 -41.39 -10.57 -37.89
C MET A 1007 -41.49 -12.07 -38.18
N LEU A 1008 -40.49 -12.87 -37.77
CA LEU A 1008 -40.50 -14.32 -37.97
C LEU A 1008 -41.57 -15.03 -37.13
N ASP A 1009 -41.78 -14.58 -35.89
CA ASP A 1009 -42.86 -15.07 -35.03
C ASP A 1009 -44.24 -14.75 -35.63
N TYR A 1010 -44.40 -13.56 -36.23
CA TYR A 1010 -45.64 -13.16 -36.89
C TYR A 1010 -45.93 -14.02 -38.13
N LEU A 1011 -44.94 -14.19 -39.02
CA LEU A 1011 -45.03 -15.04 -40.21
C LEU A 1011 -45.42 -16.48 -39.84
N GLU A 1012 -44.76 -17.04 -38.82
CA GLU A 1012 -45.06 -18.38 -38.32
C GLU A 1012 -46.49 -18.45 -37.74
N ALA A 1013 -46.88 -17.51 -36.89
CA ALA A 1013 -48.22 -17.49 -36.29
C ALA A 1013 -49.32 -17.41 -37.35
N GLU A 1014 -49.19 -16.54 -38.36
CA GLU A 1014 -50.16 -16.45 -39.45
C GLU A 1014 -50.27 -17.77 -40.23
N SER A 1015 -49.14 -18.39 -40.56
CA SER A 1015 -49.13 -19.69 -41.24
C SER A 1015 -49.81 -20.78 -40.40
N VAL A 1016 -49.51 -20.86 -39.10
CA VAL A 1016 -50.10 -21.87 -38.21
C VAL A 1016 -51.59 -21.65 -38.05
N ILE A 1017 -52.04 -20.41 -37.83
CA ILE A 1017 -53.46 -20.06 -37.71
C ILE A 1017 -54.22 -20.40 -39.00
N LYS A 1018 -53.60 -20.16 -40.16
CA LYS A 1018 -54.18 -20.43 -41.47
C LYS A 1018 -54.23 -21.92 -41.83
N LYS A 1019 -53.22 -22.69 -41.44
CA LYS A 1019 -53.00 -24.08 -41.89
C LYS A 1019 -53.39 -25.15 -40.88
N ASN A 1020 -53.41 -24.85 -39.58
CA ASN A 1020 -53.76 -25.82 -38.56
C ASN A 1020 -55.28 -26.02 -38.48
N THR A 1021 -55.77 -27.12 -39.04
CA THR A 1021 -57.18 -27.54 -38.96
C THR A 1021 -57.49 -28.44 -37.77
N GLY A 1022 -56.47 -28.80 -36.97
CA GLY A 1022 -56.60 -29.64 -35.77
C GLY A 1022 -56.61 -28.82 -34.47
N THR A 1023 -56.25 -29.47 -33.36
CA THR A 1023 -56.13 -28.81 -32.06
C THR A 1023 -54.87 -27.94 -31.95
N ASN A 1024 -54.93 -26.88 -31.16
CA ASN A 1024 -53.82 -25.92 -31.00
C ASN A 1024 -52.57 -26.53 -30.36
N ASP A 1025 -52.71 -27.61 -29.60
CA ASP A 1025 -51.59 -28.29 -28.98
C ASP A 1025 -50.69 -29.00 -29.99
N LYS A 1026 -51.04 -29.08 -31.28
CA LYS A 1026 -50.05 -29.49 -32.29
C LYS A 1026 -48.86 -28.55 -32.38
N TRP A 1027 -49.07 -27.26 -32.11
CA TRP A 1027 -48.05 -26.24 -32.30
C TRP A 1027 -47.70 -25.48 -31.03
N PHE A 1028 -48.66 -25.28 -30.13
CA PHE A 1028 -48.51 -24.38 -28.98
C PHE A 1028 -48.54 -25.10 -27.63
N LYS A 1029 -47.88 -24.46 -26.66
CA LYS A 1029 -47.97 -24.66 -25.21
C LYS A 1029 -48.30 -23.34 -24.55
N LYS A 1030 -48.47 -23.35 -23.23
CA LYS A 1030 -48.72 -22.14 -22.46
C LYS A 1030 -47.63 -21.89 -21.42
N ILE A 1031 -47.21 -20.64 -21.33
CA ILE A 1031 -46.44 -20.12 -20.20
C ILE A 1031 -47.46 -19.51 -19.24
N ASP A 1032 -47.89 -20.30 -18.27
CA ASP A 1032 -48.91 -19.92 -17.29
C ASP A 1032 -48.30 -19.30 -16.03
N LYS A 1033 -49.15 -18.80 -15.14
CA LYS A 1033 -48.75 -18.23 -13.85
C LYS A 1033 -48.81 -19.29 -12.76
N LYS A 1034 -47.73 -19.41 -12.00
CA LYS A 1034 -47.71 -20.15 -10.72
C LYS A 1034 -47.32 -19.20 -9.60
N TYR A 1035 -48.11 -19.11 -8.52
CA TYR A 1035 -47.70 -18.32 -7.36
C TYR A 1035 -46.48 -18.93 -6.67
N ARG A 1036 -45.61 -18.07 -6.14
CA ARG A 1036 -44.39 -18.53 -5.45
C ARG A 1036 -44.75 -19.31 -4.19
N GLU A 1037 -44.14 -20.47 -4.05
CA GLU A 1037 -44.08 -21.23 -2.81
C GLU A 1037 -42.81 -20.80 -2.05
N LYS A 1038 -42.70 -21.15 -0.75
CA LYS A 1038 -41.54 -20.81 0.08
C LYS A 1038 -40.21 -21.18 -0.59
N ALA A 1039 -39.47 -20.17 -1.05
CA ALA A 1039 -38.19 -20.32 -1.76
C ALA A 1039 -36.98 -20.19 -0.82
N SER A 1040 -35.84 -20.76 -1.22
CA SER A 1040 -34.61 -20.81 -0.42
C SER A 1040 -33.85 -19.48 -0.36
N TYR A 1041 -33.99 -18.63 -1.38
CA TYR A 1041 -33.11 -17.48 -1.65
C TYR A 1041 -33.81 -16.12 -1.53
N ASN A 1042 -35.14 -16.08 -1.34
CA ASN A 1042 -35.87 -14.86 -0.97
C ASN A 1042 -37.10 -15.20 -0.11
N LYS A 1043 -37.66 -14.20 0.57
CA LYS A 1043 -38.83 -14.35 1.45
C LYS A 1043 -40.17 -14.07 0.76
N LEU A 1044 -40.21 -14.09 -0.58
CA LEU A 1044 -41.42 -13.76 -1.34
C LEU A 1044 -42.26 -15.03 -1.53
N GLU A 1045 -43.48 -15.04 -0.99
CA GLU A 1045 -44.39 -16.19 -1.01
C GLU A 1045 -45.83 -15.75 -1.28
N GLY A 1046 -46.58 -16.56 -2.02
CA GLY A 1046 -47.98 -16.30 -2.35
C GLY A 1046 -48.19 -15.15 -3.34
N ALA A 1047 -49.44 -14.80 -3.59
CA ALA A 1047 -49.81 -13.67 -4.43
C ALA A 1047 -49.29 -12.34 -3.81
N PRO A 1048 -48.77 -11.40 -4.61
CA PRO A 1048 -48.74 -11.35 -6.07
C PRO A 1048 -47.48 -11.95 -6.73
N HIS A 1049 -46.61 -12.62 -5.98
CA HIS A 1049 -45.34 -13.13 -6.48
C HIS A 1049 -45.56 -14.39 -7.32
N GLN A 1050 -44.99 -14.45 -8.54
CA GLN A 1050 -45.18 -15.57 -9.46
C GLN A 1050 -43.86 -16.14 -10.01
N TRP A 1051 -43.96 -17.35 -10.55
CA TRP A 1051 -43.03 -18.06 -11.43
C TRP A 1051 -43.72 -18.35 -12.76
N ASP A 1052 -42.94 -18.71 -13.77
CA ASP A 1052 -43.47 -19.23 -15.02
C ASP A 1052 -43.82 -20.71 -14.83
N LEU A 1053 -44.99 -21.14 -15.33
CA LEU A 1053 -45.38 -22.54 -15.41
C LEU A 1053 -45.54 -22.92 -16.88
N VAL A 1054 -44.53 -23.60 -17.43
CA VAL A 1054 -44.63 -24.17 -18.77
C VAL A 1054 -45.46 -25.45 -18.67
N ARG A 1055 -46.57 -25.49 -19.39
CA ARG A 1055 -47.47 -26.62 -19.42
C ARG A 1055 -48.07 -26.83 -20.81
N ASP A 1056 -48.55 -28.04 -21.04
CA ASP A 1056 -49.41 -28.32 -22.18
C ASP A 1056 -50.74 -27.55 -22.07
N LEU A 1057 -51.38 -27.33 -23.22
CA LEU A 1057 -52.69 -26.69 -23.29
C LEU A 1057 -53.76 -27.58 -22.63
N ASN A 1058 -54.71 -26.97 -21.93
CA ASN A 1058 -55.90 -27.67 -21.45
C ASN A 1058 -56.94 -27.86 -22.58
N ASP A 1059 -58.04 -28.58 -22.32
CA ASP A 1059 -58.99 -28.94 -23.38
C ASP A 1059 -59.71 -27.74 -24.01
N ASP A 1060 -59.95 -26.68 -23.24
CA ASP A 1060 -60.51 -25.42 -23.75
C ASP A 1060 -59.50 -24.68 -24.65
N GLU A 1061 -58.24 -24.61 -24.23
CA GLU A 1061 -57.13 -23.99 -24.97
C GLU A 1061 -56.80 -24.76 -26.26
N LYS A 1062 -56.92 -26.10 -26.24
CA LYS A 1062 -56.75 -26.97 -27.42
C LYS A 1062 -57.79 -26.71 -28.49
N SER A 1063 -59.03 -26.47 -28.08
CA SER A 1063 -60.19 -26.31 -28.97
C SER A 1063 -60.51 -24.85 -29.32
N MET A 1064 -59.82 -23.89 -28.69
CA MET A 1064 -59.97 -22.46 -28.95
C MET A 1064 -59.75 -22.12 -30.43
N LYS A 1065 -60.70 -21.41 -31.05
CA LYS A 1065 -60.54 -20.92 -32.42
C LYS A 1065 -59.59 -19.72 -32.47
N LEU A 1066 -58.40 -19.94 -33.03
CA LEU A 1066 -57.43 -18.88 -33.31
C LEU A 1066 -57.70 -18.28 -34.69
N THR A 1067 -57.70 -16.96 -34.78
CA THR A 1067 -57.97 -16.16 -36.00
C THR A 1067 -56.95 -15.05 -36.20
N ALA A 1068 -56.28 -14.61 -35.14
CA ALA A 1068 -55.22 -13.60 -35.17
C ALA A 1068 -54.18 -13.85 -34.08
N ILE A 1069 -52.98 -13.30 -34.27
CA ILE A 1069 -51.88 -13.38 -33.31
C ILE A 1069 -52.23 -12.79 -31.93
N ASP A 1070 -53.13 -11.80 -31.87
CA ASP A 1070 -53.60 -11.17 -30.63
C ASP A 1070 -54.12 -12.23 -29.63
N GLN A 1071 -54.77 -13.30 -30.12
CA GLN A 1071 -55.25 -14.38 -29.27
C GLN A 1071 -54.11 -15.26 -28.72
N LEU A 1072 -52.99 -15.39 -29.42
CA LEU A 1072 -51.78 -16.05 -28.89
C LEU A 1072 -51.15 -15.21 -27.78
N VAL A 1073 -51.13 -13.88 -27.95
CA VAL A 1073 -50.62 -12.94 -26.96
C VAL A 1073 -51.48 -12.96 -25.70
N ASP A 1074 -52.80 -12.80 -25.84
CA ASP A 1074 -53.74 -12.72 -24.71
C ASP A 1074 -53.78 -14.02 -23.87
N ASN A 1075 -53.51 -15.17 -24.49
CA ASN A 1075 -53.52 -16.47 -23.82
C ASN A 1075 -52.13 -16.93 -23.34
N ASN A 1076 -51.08 -16.13 -23.52
CA ASN A 1076 -49.69 -16.50 -23.23
C ASN A 1076 -49.25 -17.82 -23.89
N PHE A 1077 -49.68 -18.03 -25.13
CA PHE A 1077 -49.23 -19.17 -25.91
C PHE A 1077 -47.77 -18.97 -26.32
N ALA A 1078 -47.07 -20.10 -26.44
CA ALA A 1078 -45.72 -20.16 -26.97
C ALA A 1078 -45.57 -21.39 -27.88
N THR A 1079 -44.66 -21.33 -28.85
CA THR A 1079 -44.39 -22.48 -29.73
C THR A 1079 -43.84 -23.67 -28.94
N LYS A 1080 -44.21 -24.89 -29.33
CA LYS A 1080 -43.67 -26.13 -28.74
C LYS A 1080 -42.18 -26.29 -29.00
N HIS A 1081 -41.71 -25.88 -30.17
CA HIS A 1081 -40.28 -25.94 -30.51
C HIS A 1081 -39.48 -24.87 -29.76
N GLY A 1082 -38.30 -25.26 -29.30
CA GLY A 1082 -37.34 -24.43 -28.57
C GLY A 1082 -37.75 -23.97 -27.17
N LEU A 1083 -39.02 -24.12 -26.77
CA LEU A 1083 -39.46 -23.89 -25.39
C LEU A 1083 -38.93 -25.02 -24.49
N PRO A 1084 -38.46 -24.73 -23.27
CA PRO A 1084 -38.01 -25.77 -22.35
C PRO A 1084 -39.16 -26.68 -21.91
N GLY A 1085 -38.82 -27.78 -21.23
CA GLY A 1085 -39.78 -28.81 -20.80
C GLY A 1085 -40.92 -28.28 -19.92
N ASN A 1086 -41.95 -29.10 -19.70
CA ASN A 1086 -43.01 -28.73 -18.75
C ASN A 1086 -42.42 -28.64 -17.33
N GLY A 1087 -42.75 -27.59 -16.60
CA GLY A 1087 -42.17 -27.32 -15.29
C GLY A 1087 -42.40 -25.88 -14.83
N HIS A 1088 -41.92 -25.57 -13.62
CA HIS A 1088 -41.92 -24.21 -13.11
C HIS A 1088 -40.51 -23.62 -13.18
N TYR A 1089 -40.40 -22.37 -13.61
CA TYR A 1089 -39.12 -21.70 -13.89
C TYR A 1089 -39.00 -20.44 -13.03
N ARG A 1090 -37.99 -20.44 -12.16
CA ARG A 1090 -37.81 -19.48 -11.06
C ARG A 1090 -36.64 -18.56 -11.36
N THR A 1091 -36.81 -17.27 -11.07
CA THR A 1091 -35.76 -16.24 -11.26
C THR A 1091 -34.73 -16.22 -10.14
N GLU A 1092 -35.05 -16.79 -8.97
CA GLU A 1092 -34.15 -16.85 -7.81
C GLU A 1092 -33.47 -18.21 -7.61
N GLY A 1093 -33.87 -19.24 -8.36
CA GLY A 1093 -33.42 -20.61 -8.14
C GLY A 1093 -32.34 -21.02 -9.13
N PHE A 1094 -31.18 -21.47 -8.65
CA PHE A 1094 -30.09 -21.99 -9.48
C PHE A 1094 -30.50 -23.18 -10.38
N ASP A 1095 -31.62 -23.85 -10.09
CA ASP A 1095 -32.17 -24.94 -10.91
C ASP A 1095 -32.77 -24.46 -12.24
N SER A 1096 -33.21 -23.21 -12.32
CA SER A 1096 -33.91 -22.67 -13.50
C SER A 1096 -33.54 -21.22 -13.86
N ALA A 1097 -32.71 -20.55 -13.07
CA ALA A 1097 -32.14 -19.24 -13.40
C ALA A 1097 -31.19 -19.32 -14.62
N TYR A 1098 -30.45 -20.42 -14.78
CA TYR A 1098 -29.61 -20.69 -15.96
C TYR A 1098 -30.39 -21.09 -17.21
N THR A 1099 -31.72 -21.23 -17.14
CA THR A 1099 -32.53 -21.56 -18.33
C THR A 1099 -32.38 -20.45 -19.38
N VAL A 1100 -31.94 -20.84 -20.57
CA VAL A 1100 -31.79 -19.96 -21.72
C VAL A 1100 -33.05 -20.04 -22.60
N VAL A 1101 -33.39 -18.94 -23.28
CA VAL A 1101 -34.57 -18.87 -24.15
C VAL A 1101 -34.10 -18.96 -25.60
N ASN A 1102 -34.54 -19.96 -26.36
CA ASN A 1102 -34.14 -20.09 -27.77
C ASN A 1102 -34.67 -18.91 -28.60
N MET A 1103 -33.84 -18.36 -29.50
CA MET A 1103 -34.20 -17.18 -30.29
C MET A 1103 -35.36 -17.43 -31.26
N MET A 1104 -35.53 -18.67 -31.73
CA MET A 1104 -36.55 -19.02 -32.71
C MET A 1104 -37.87 -19.45 -32.05
N THR A 1105 -37.95 -19.51 -30.72
CA THR A 1105 -39.19 -19.82 -30.00
C THR A 1105 -40.11 -18.61 -30.00
N GLY A 1106 -41.31 -18.78 -30.54
CA GLY A 1106 -42.34 -17.74 -30.50
C GLY A 1106 -42.96 -17.68 -29.11
N ILE A 1107 -42.59 -16.69 -28.30
CA ILE A 1107 -43.21 -16.38 -27.00
C ILE A 1107 -44.07 -15.12 -27.17
N TYR A 1108 -45.34 -15.33 -27.50
CA TYR A 1108 -46.24 -14.26 -27.94
C TYR A 1108 -46.70 -13.37 -26.79
N GLY A 1109 -47.09 -13.96 -25.65
CA GLY A 1109 -47.59 -13.23 -24.48
C GLY A 1109 -46.48 -12.63 -23.60
N GLY A 1110 -46.82 -11.63 -22.78
CA GLY A 1110 -45.92 -11.01 -21.81
C GLY A 1110 -45.91 -11.69 -20.44
N ASN A 1111 -46.93 -12.49 -20.14
CA ASN A 1111 -47.21 -13.06 -18.83
C ASN A 1111 -47.25 -12.00 -17.71
N THR A 1112 -47.82 -10.81 -17.99
CA THR A 1112 -47.79 -9.63 -17.10
C THR A 1112 -48.03 -10.00 -15.63
N SER A 1113 -47.03 -9.74 -14.79
CA SER A 1113 -47.08 -9.98 -13.35
C SER A 1113 -47.37 -8.71 -12.55
N LYS A 1114 -48.08 -8.85 -11.43
CA LYS A 1114 -48.18 -7.81 -10.38
C LYS A 1114 -46.93 -7.76 -9.46
N SER A 1115 -45.93 -8.58 -9.78
CA SER A 1115 -44.62 -8.69 -9.15
C SER A 1115 -43.60 -8.93 -10.28
N THR A 1116 -42.59 -9.76 -10.07
CA THR A 1116 -41.67 -10.25 -11.10
C THR A 1116 -42.12 -11.60 -11.67
N ALA A 1117 -42.09 -11.75 -13.00
CA ALA A 1117 -42.36 -13.00 -13.71
C ALA A 1117 -41.29 -14.09 -13.47
N GLY A 1118 -41.48 -15.29 -14.03
CA GLY A 1118 -40.49 -16.37 -13.99
C GLY A 1118 -39.30 -16.14 -14.93
N SER A 1119 -38.31 -17.05 -14.91
CA SER A 1119 -37.02 -16.80 -15.58
C SER A 1119 -37.12 -16.72 -17.10
N ILE A 1120 -38.06 -17.43 -17.73
CA ILE A 1120 -38.27 -17.42 -19.18
C ILE A 1120 -38.88 -16.08 -19.60
N SER A 1121 -39.99 -15.70 -18.99
CA SER A 1121 -40.71 -14.45 -19.28
C SER A 1121 -39.85 -13.25 -18.90
N PHE A 1122 -39.14 -13.29 -17.77
CA PHE A 1122 -38.24 -12.21 -17.35
C PHE A 1122 -37.17 -11.92 -18.40
N LYS A 1123 -36.42 -12.93 -18.85
CA LYS A 1123 -35.37 -12.74 -19.87
C LYS A 1123 -35.98 -12.29 -21.20
N HIS A 1124 -37.01 -12.98 -21.69
CA HIS A 1124 -37.64 -12.63 -22.96
C HIS A 1124 -38.17 -11.19 -22.96
N ASN A 1125 -38.92 -10.79 -21.93
CA ASN A 1125 -39.45 -9.44 -21.83
C ASN A 1125 -38.36 -8.39 -21.64
N THR A 1126 -37.26 -8.70 -20.96
CA THR A 1126 -36.11 -7.78 -20.83
C THR A 1126 -35.51 -7.45 -22.18
N PHE A 1127 -35.25 -8.45 -23.03
CA PHE A 1127 -34.74 -8.24 -24.40
C PHE A 1127 -35.71 -7.43 -25.25
N ARG A 1128 -37.01 -7.74 -25.17
CA ARG A 1128 -38.05 -7.03 -25.92
C ARG A 1128 -38.17 -5.57 -25.46
N MET A 1129 -38.12 -5.31 -24.15
CA MET A 1129 -38.13 -3.97 -23.58
C MET A 1129 -36.92 -3.16 -24.04
N TRP A 1130 -35.74 -3.78 -24.07
CA TRP A 1130 -34.54 -3.15 -24.62
C TRP A 1130 -34.73 -2.80 -26.10
N GLY A 1131 -35.22 -3.74 -26.91
CA GLY A 1131 -35.43 -3.48 -28.35
C GLY A 1131 -36.43 -2.36 -28.67
N TYR A 1132 -37.42 -2.11 -27.82
CA TYR A 1132 -38.43 -1.07 -28.07
C TYR A 1132 -38.11 0.28 -27.41
N TYR A 1133 -37.64 0.27 -26.17
CA TYR A 1133 -37.43 1.47 -25.36
C TYR A 1133 -35.95 1.80 -25.07
N GLY A 1134 -35.02 1.03 -25.64
CA GLY A 1134 -33.58 1.20 -25.42
C GLY A 1134 -33.12 0.72 -24.04
N TYR A 1135 -31.83 0.90 -23.76
CA TYR A 1135 -31.21 0.39 -22.54
C TYR A 1135 -31.67 1.13 -21.28
N LEU A 1136 -31.71 2.47 -21.30
CA LEU A 1136 -31.97 3.27 -20.10
C LEU A 1136 -33.41 3.17 -19.61
N ASP A 1137 -34.38 3.19 -20.52
CA ASP A 1137 -35.80 3.18 -20.16
C ASP A 1137 -36.38 1.77 -20.25
N GLY A 1138 -36.00 0.98 -21.26
CA GLY A 1138 -36.43 -0.40 -21.43
C GLY A 1138 -35.70 -1.38 -20.50
N PHE A 1139 -34.42 -1.65 -20.78
CA PHE A 1139 -33.66 -2.66 -20.04
C PHE A 1139 -33.57 -2.33 -18.55
N LEU A 1140 -33.05 -1.16 -18.17
CA LEU A 1140 -32.92 -0.78 -16.76
C LEU A 1140 -34.27 -0.59 -16.09
N GLY A 1141 -35.28 -0.08 -16.82
CA GLY A 1141 -36.64 0.08 -16.29
C GLY A 1141 -37.29 -1.26 -15.91
N TYR A 1142 -37.01 -2.32 -16.67
CA TYR A 1142 -37.61 -3.64 -16.46
C TYR A 1142 -36.76 -4.61 -15.63
N ALA A 1143 -35.43 -4.57 -15.76
CA ALA A 1143 -34.52 -5.56 -15.16
C ALA A 1143 -33.96 -5.13 -13.79
N SER A 1144 -34.14 -3.86 -13.37
CA SER A 1144 -33.62 -3.33 -12.11
C SER A 1144 -34.72 -2.82 -11.19
N ASN A 1145 -34.38 -2.41 -9.97
CA ASN A 1145 -35.32 -1.74 -9.06
C ASN A 1145 -35.52 -0.24 -9.35
N LYS A 1146 -35.22 0.26 -10.55
CA LYS A 1146 -35.33 1.69 -10.93
C LYS A 1146 -36.64 2.32 -10.46
N TYR A 1147 -37.76 1.63 -10.63
CA TYR A 1147 -39.09 2.13 -10.24
C TYR A 1147 -39.64 1.55 -8.93
N LYS A 1148 -38.84 0.81 -8.15
CA LYS A 1148 -39.33 0.13 -6.93
C LYS A 1148 -39.85 1.09 -5.87
N GLN A 1149 -39.13 2.18 -5.63
CA GLN A 1149 -39.54 3.18 -4.64
C GLN A 1149 -40.83 3.90 -5.07
N GLU A 1150 -40.96 4.23 -6.35
CA GLU A 1150 -42.17 4.82 -6.91
C GLU A 1150 -43.36 3.86 -6.84
N SER A 1151 -43.16 2.57 -7.15
CA SER A 1151 -44.21 1.55 -7.05
C SER A 1151 -44.74 1.43 -5.61
N LYS A 1152 -43.82 1.41 -4.64
CA LYS A 1152 -44.16 1.38 -3.23
C LYS A 1152 -44.91 2.65 -2.79
N ALA A 1153 -44.49 3.82 -3.26
CA ALA A 1153 -45.17 5.09 -2.98
C ALA A 1153 -46.59 5.14 -3.58
N ALA A 1154 -46.81 4.46 -4.71
CA ALA A 1154 -48.12 4.29 -5.34
C ALA A 1154 -49.01 3.23 -4.63
N GLY A 1155 -48.55 2.62 -3.54
CA GLY A 1155 -49.32 1.65 -2.76
C GLY A 1155 -49.22 0.21 -3.23
N ASN A 1156 -48.35 -0.11 -4.19
CA ASN A 1156 -48.14 -1.48 -4.65
C ASN A 1156 -47.28 -2.27 -3.65
N VAL A 1157 -47.59 -3.56 -3.49
CA VAL A 1157 -46.87 -4.49 -2.60
C VAL A 1157 -45.45 -4.79 -3.09
N GLY A 1158 -45.20 -4.69 -4.39
CA GLY A 1158 -43.88 -4.92 -5.01
C GLY A 1158 -43.72 -4.14 -6.32
N LEU A 1159 -42.73 -4.51 -7.13
CA LEU A 1159 -42.50 -3.94 -8.46
C LEU A 1159 -43.07 -4.86 -9.55
N GLY A 1160 -44.30 -4.56 -9.97
CA GLY A 1160 -45.04 -5.28 -11.02
C GLY A 1160 -44.69 -4.85 -12.45
N ASP A 1161 -44.88 -5.76 -13.41
CA ASP A 1161 -44.72 -5.48 -14.84
C ASP A 1161 -45.72 -4.44 -15.34
N ASP A 1162 -46.95 -4.44 -14.79
CA ASP A 1162 -48.02 -3.47 -15.05
C ASP A 1162 -47.60 -2.04 -14.66
N PHE A 1163 -46.97 -1.88 -13.51
CA PHE A 1163 -46.41 -0.59 -13.09
C PHE A 1163 -45.24 -0.16 -13.98
N ILE A 1164 -44.33 -1.09 -14.31
CA ILE A 1164 -43.17 -0.79 -15.15
C ILE A 1164 -43.61 -0.35 -16.54
N ILE A 1165 -44.51 -1.08 -17.20
CA ILE A 1165 -44.93 -0.73 -18.56
C ILE A 1165 -45.65 0.62 -18.59
N GLN A 1166 -46.47 0.94 -17.59
CA GLN A 1166 -47.08 2.27 -17.48
C GLN A 1166 -46.03 3.38 -17.36
N LYS A 1167 -44.96 3.15 -16.59
CA LYS A 1167 -43.86 4.12 -16.43
C LYS A 1167 -43.05 4.29 -17.71
N VAL A 1168 -42.57 3.20 -18.28
CA VAL A 1168 -41.69 3.22 -19.46
C VAL A 1168 -42.45 3.73 -20.70
N SER A 1169 -43.72 3.34 -20.86
CA SER A 1169 -44.56 3.78 -21.98
C SER A 1169 -45.22 5.15 -21.77
N LYS A 1170 -44.97 5.80 -20.62
CA LYS A 1170 -45.63 7.06 -20.22
C LYS A 1170 -47.17 6.98 -20.28
N GLY A 1171 -47.71 5.85 -19.86
CA GLY A 1171 -49.15 5.57 -19.79
C GLY A 1171 -49.80 5.11 -21.10
N ARG A 1172 -49.04 4.86 -22.18
CA ARG A 1172 -49.61 4.34 -23.44
C ARG A 1172 -50.17 2.92 -23.29
N PHE A 1173 -49.60 2.09 -22.40
CA PHE A 1173 -50.02 0.70 -22.20
C PHE A 1173 -50.13 0.36 -20.71
N ASN A 1174 -51.08 -0.51 -20.36
CA ASN A 1174 -51.32 -0.98 -18.99
C ASN A 1174 -50.76 -2.39 -18.74
N THR A 1175 -50.63 -3.20 -19.79
CA THR A 1175 -50.08 -4.56 -19.69
C THR A 1175 -49.03 -4.79 -20.77
N LEU A 1176 -48.17 -5.79 -20.54
CA LEU A 1176 -47.20 -6.21 -21.56
C LEU A 1176 -47.89 -6.79 -22.79
N GLU A 1177 -49.07 -7.41 -22.63
CA GLU A 1177 -49.86 -7.94 -23.74
C GLU A 1177 -50.40 -6.83 -24.66
N GLU A 1178 -50.90 -5.71 -24.10
CA GLU A 1178 -51.32 -4.55 -24.89
C GLU A 1178 -50.17 -3.98 -25.74
N TRP A 1179 -49.01 -3.80 -25.11
CA TRP A 1179 -47.80 -3.32 -25.78
C TRP A 1179 -47.31 -4.29 -26.87
N LYS A 1180 -47.25 -5.60 -26.59
CA LYS A 1180 -46.80 -6.60 -27.57
C LYS A 1180 -47.71 -6.66 -28.80
N LYS A 1181 -49.04 -6.63 -28.62
CA LYS A 1181 -50.00 -6.59 -29.74
C LYS A 1181 -49.73 -5.39 -30.65
N GLU A 1182 -49.51 -4.22 -30.06
CA GLU A 1182 -49.21 -3.02 -30.81
C GLU A 1182 -47.86 -3.11 -31.54
N TRP A 1183 -46.81 -3.60 -30.88
CA TRP A 1183 -45.51 -3.72 -31.52
C TRP A 1183 -45.50 -4.77 -32.65
N TYR A 1184 -46.21 -5.89 -32.51
CA TYR A 1184 -46.40 -6.84 -33.62
C TYR A 1184 -47.08 -6.18 -34.84
N LYS A 1185 -48.09 -5.33 -34.62
CA LYS A 1185 -48.72 -4.55 -35.71
C LYS A 1185 -47.73 -3.58 -36.36
N GLU A 1186 -46.93 -2.87 -35.56
CA GLU A 1186 -45.91 -1.95 -36.06
C GLU A 1186 -44.83 -2.68 -36.88
N VAL A 1187 -44.35 -3.85 -36.43
CA VAL A 1187 -43.34 -4.66 -37.13
C VAL A 1187 -43.89 -5.23 -38.42
N ARG A 1188 -45.11 -5.78 -38.41
CA ARG A 1188 -45.79 -6.23 -39.63
C ARG A 1188 -45.90 -5.11 -40.65
N ALA A 1189 -46.40 -3.94 -40.24
CA ALA A 1189 -46.57 -2.81 -41.15
C ALA A 1189 -45.24 -2.30 -41.74
N LYS A 1190 -44.12 -2.44 -41.02
CA LYS A 1190 -42.78 -2.18 -41.55
C LYS A 1190 -42.37 -3.26 -42.56
N ALA A 1191 -42.56 -4.54 -42.22
CA ALA A 1191 -42.18 -5.66 -43.08
C ALA A 1191 -42.95 -5.68 -44.40
N GLU A 1192 -44.23 -5.30 -44.40
CA GLU A 1192 -45.08 -5.17 -45.59
C GLU A 1192 -44.60 -4.05 -46.54
N LYS A 1193 -43.86 -3.05 -46.03
CA LYS A 1193 -43.20 -2.03 -46.88
C LYS A 1193 -41.89 -2.53 -47.49
N GLY A 1194 -41.35 -3.64 -47.00
CA GLY A 1194 -40.13 -4.28 -47.47
C GLY A 1194 -39.02 -4.33 -46.43
N PHE A 1195 -38.04 -5.20 -46.68
CA PHE A 1195 -36.84 -5.38 -45.86
C PHE A 1195 -35.63 -5.66 -46.76
N VAL A 1196 -34.43 -5.67 -46.17
CA VAL A 1196 -33.18 -5.93 -46.88
C VAL A 1196 -33.28 -7.20 -47.75
N GLU A 1197 -32.82 -7.12 -49.00
CA GLU A 1197 -32.89 -8.27 -49.92
C GLU A 1197 -32.03 -9.43 -49.38
N ILE A 1198 -32.69 -10.55 -49.10
CA ILE A 1198 -32.07 -11.80 -48.65
C ILE A 1198 -32.16 -12.88 -49.72
N GLU A 1199 -31.30 -13.89 -49.62
CA GLU A 1199 -31.33 -15.04 -50.51
C GLU A 1199 -31.68 -16.32 -49.76
N ILE A 1200 -32.77 -16.99 -50.16
CA ILE A 1200 -33.22 -18.26 -49.58
C ILE A 1200 -33.32 -19.28 -50.70
N ASP A 1201 -32.53 -20.35 -50.60
CA ASP A 1201 -32.50 -21.46 -51.57
C ASP A 1201 -32.36 -20.98 -53.03
N GLY A 1202 -31.47 -20.01 -53.27
CA GLY A 1202 -31.19 -19.43 -54.60
C GLY A 1202 -32.20 -18.38 -55.09
N LYS A 1203 -33.19 -18.01 -54.27
CA LYS A 1203 -34.20 -16.99 -54.61
C LYS A 1203 -34.00 -15.71 -53.80
N LYS A 1204 -34.06 -14.57 -54.48
CA LYS A 1204 -34.05 -13.24 -53.87
C LYS A 1204 -35.42 -12.87 -53.30
N ILE A 1205 -35.44 -12.46 -52.03
CA ILE A 1205 -36.66 -12.16 -51.28
C ILE A 1205 -36.47 -10.82 -50.55
N SER A 1206 -37.43 -9.92 -50.69
CA SER A 1206 -37.43 -8.59 -50.05
C SER A 1206 -38.82 -8.11 -49.64
N THR A 1207 -39.85 -8.94 -49.82
CA THR A 1207 -41.25 -8.61 -49.50
C THR A 1207 -41.86 -9.62 -48.53
N TYR A 1208 -42.78 -9.16 -47.69
CA TYR A 1208 -43.41 -9.96 -46.66
C TYR A 1208 -44.22 -11.12 -47.25
N GLU A 1209 -44.96 -10.89 -48.34
CA GLU A 1209 -45.83 -11.90 -48.96
C GLU A 1209 -45.04 -13.12 -49.45
N LYS A 1210 -43.86 -12.89 -50.04
CA LYS A 1210 -43.00 -13.98 -50.51
C LYS A 1210 -42.45 -14.80 -49.34
N LEU A 1211 -42.13 -14.17 -48.21
CA LEU A 1211 -41.76 -14.92 -47.00
C LEU A 1211 -42.97 -15.68 -46.46
N GLN A 1212 -44.15 -15.08 -46.42
CA GLN A 1212 -45.38 -15.73 -45.96
C GLN A 1212 -45.70 -17.00 -46.76
N GLU A 1213 -45.51 -16.99 -48.09
CA GLU A 1213 -45.66 -18.19 -48.93
C GLU A 1213 -44.70 -19.33 -48.51
N LEU A 1214 -43.45 -18.99 -48.18
CA LEU A 1214 -42.47 -19.98 -47.73
C LEU A 1214 -42.81 -20.54 -46.35
N PHE A 1215 -43.26 -19.69 -45.43
CA PHE A 1215 -43.71 -20.11 -44.10
C PHE A 1215 -44.97 -20.97 -44.17
N ASP A 1216 -45.93 -20.61 -45.03
CA ASP A 1216 -47.15 -21.40 -45.26
C ASP A 1216 -46.81 -22.82 -45.72
N ALA A 1217 -45.86 -22.96 -46.65
CA ALA A 1217 -45.40 -24.25 -47.14
C ALA A 1217 -44.62 -25.05 -46.08
N ALA A 1218 -43.76 -24.38 -45.30
CA ALA A 1218 -42.98 -25.02 -44.24
C ALA A 1218 -43.87 -25.54 -43.10
N VAL A 1219 -44.80 -24.72 -42.63
CA VAL A 1219 -45.75 -25.06 -41.56
C VAL A 1219 -46.70 -26.16 -42.00
N GLU A 1220 -47.23 -26.11 -43.22
CA GLU A 1220 -48.10 -27.17 -43.75
C GLU A 1220 -47.40 -28.53 -43.78
N LYS A 1221 -46.14 -28.57 -44.21
CA LYS A 1221 -45.33 -29.80 -44.23
C LYS A 1221 -45.04 -30.33 -42.82
N ASP A 1222 -44.77 -29.43 -41.88
CA ASP A 1222 -44.51 -29.77 -40.48
C ASP A 1222 -45.78 -30.28 -39.76
N LEU A 1223 -46.95 -29.68 -40.02
CA LEU A 1223 -48.24 -30.13 -39.50
C LEU A 1223 -48.63 -31.53 -40.01
N GLN A 1224 -48.31 -31.86 -41.27
CA GLN A 1224 -48.52 -33.20 -41.83
C GLN A 1224 -47.61 -34.25 -41.19
N GLY A 1225 -46.37 -33.86 -40.86
CA GLY A 1225 -45.36 -34.74 -40.26
C GLY A 1225 -45.36 -34.80 -38.74
N ASN A 1226 -46.13 -33.95 -38.06
CA ASN A 1226 -46.08 -33.71 -36.61
C ASN A 1226 -44.65 -33.40 -36.10
N LYS A 1227 -43.94 -32.52 -36.83
CA LYS A 1227 -42.56 -32.05 -36.56
C LYS A 1227 -42.50 -30.52 -36.66
N PHE A 1228 -41.32 -29.93 -36.44
CA PHE A 1228 -41.10 -28.48 -36.56
C PHE A 1228 -39.88 -28.11 -37.42
N ASP A 1229 -39.21 -29.11 -38.00
CA ASP A 1229 -37.88 -28.95 -38.57
C ASP A 1229 -37.88 -28.02 -39.80
N ASN A 1230 -38.91 -28.05 -40.64
CA ASN A 1230 -38.94 -27.22 -41.85
C ASN A 1230 -39.08 -25.74 -41.49
N THR A 1231 -39.98 -25.43 -40.55
CA THR A 1231 -40.26 -24.07 -40.07
C THR A 1231 -39.06 -23.51 -39.30
N VAL A 1232 -38.51 -24.27 -38.35
CA VAL A 1232 -37.35 -23.84 -37.56
C VAL A 1232 -36.12 -23.61 -38.43
N ASN A 1233 -35.85 -24.50 -39.39
CA ASN A 1233 -34.76 -24.31 -40.34
C ASN A 1233 -34.96 -23.08 -41.22
N LEU A 1234 -36.20 -22.81 -41.67
CA LEU A 1234 -36.50 -21.60 -42.44
C LEU A 1234 -36.29 -20.34 -41.60
N LYS A 1235 -36.76 -20.30 -40.34
CA LYS A 1235 -36.53 -19.17 -39.42
C LYS A 1235 -35.04 -18.88 -39.28
N TRP A 1236 -34.21 -19.91 -39.04
CA TRP A 1236 -32.76 -19.72 -38.94
C TRP A 1236 -32.12 -19.22 -40.26
N LYS A 1237 -32.51 -19.77 -41.42
CA LYS A 1237 -32.01 -19.32 -42.73
C LYS A 1237 -32.32 -17.84 -42.97
N VAL A 1238 -33.58 -17.45 -42.76
CA VAL A 1238 -34.05 -16.08 -42.94
C VAL A 1238 -33.35 -15.15 -41.95
N TYR A 1239 -33.32 -15.49 -40.67
CA TYR A 1239 -32.69 -14.69 -39.63
C TYR A 1239 -31.20 -14.41 -39.92
N LYS A 1240 -30.42 -15.45 -40.28
CA LYS A 1240 -29.00 -15.31 -40.61
C LYS A 1240 -28.77 -14.40 -41.82
N GLN A 1241 -29.62 -14.52 -42.85
CA GLN A 1241 -29.53 -13.64 -44.01
C GLN A 1241 -29.91 -12.20 -43.67
N LEU A 1242 -30.98 -11.97 -42.88
CA LEU A 1242 -31.34 -10.63 -42.44
C LEU A 1242 -30.20 -9.99 -41.65
N LEU A 1243 -29.61 -10.73 -40.70
CA LEU A 1243 -28.44 -10.28 -39.94
C LEU A 1243 -27.27 -9.94 -40.87
N GLN A 1244 -26.93 -10.82 -41.81
CA GLN A 1244 -25.82 -10.60 -42.74
C GLN A 1244 -26.01 -9.36 -43.61
N LYS A 1245 -27.20 -9.23 -44.22
CA LYS A 1245 -27.53 -8.20 -45.21
C LYS A 1245 -27.81 -6.84 -44.60
N SER A 1246 -28.13 -6.79 -43.30
CA SER A 1246 -28.24 -5.56 -42.51
C SER A 1246 -26.96 -5.21 -41.76
N ASP A 1247 -25.82 -5.78 -42.17
CA ASP A 1247 -24.50 -5.57 -41.56
C ASP A 1247 -24.47 -5.84 -40.05
N GLY A 1248 -24.88 -7.05 -39.67
CA GLY A 1248 -24.96 -7.47 -38.27
C GLY A 1248 -26.05 -6.74 -37.49
N PHE A 1249 -27.15 -6.32 -38.14
CA PHE A 1249 -28.22 -5.47 -37.62
C PHE A 1249 -27.80 -4.05 -37.21
N THR A 1250 -26.60 -3.61 -37.57
CA THR A 1250 -26.18 -2.21 -37.37
C THR A 1250 -26.73 -1.27 -38.43
N GLY A 1251 -27.03 -1.80 -39.63
CA GLY A 1251 -27.67 -1.07 -40.74
C GLY A 1251 -29.19 -1.02 -40.65
N ASP A 1252 -29.84 -0.71 -41.76
CA ASP A 1252 -31.30 -0.73 -41.88
C ASP A 1252 -31.80 -2.18 -42.06
N LEU A 1253 -32.82 -2.57 -41.30
CA LEU A 1253 -33.50 -3.88 -41.46
C LEU A 1253 -34.66 -3.79 -42.47
N PHE A 1254 -35.50 -2.76 -42.31
CA PHE A 1254 -36.66 -2.49 -43.16
C PHE A 1254 -36.33 -1.40 -44.18
N THR A 1255 -36.90 -1.50 -45.39
CA THR A 1255 -36.78 -0.45 -46.40
C THR A 1255 -37.63 0.76 -46.01
N LYS A 1256 -37.14 1.97 -46.29
CA LYS A 1256 -37.81 3.22 -45.93
C LYS A 1256 -39.10 3.47 -46.70
#